data_AF-A0A0R1H285-F1
#
_entry.id   AF-A0A0R1H285-F1
#
_cell.length_a   1.000
_cell.length_b   1.000
_cell.length_c   1.000
_cell.angle_alpha   90.00
_cell.angle_beta   90.00
_cell.angle_gamma   90.00
#
_symmetry.space_group_name_H-M   'P 1'
#
loop_
_entity.id
_entity.type
_entity.pdbx_description
1 polymer ?
#
loop_
_entity_poly.entity_id
_entity_poly.type
_entity_poly.pdbx_seq_one_letter_code
_entity_poly.pdbx_strand_id
1 'polypeptide(L)'
;MHTEDFIAMLTSLNTAEEHPLMLVNAPTGTGKSYIMIQALCQYAADHQDFCAFFVTDQRKNLNQDTFRIAWKERAEKRRGTFNQYVAVLRSLEDTAMLVVEDWQHRAIPEELVTPDFKTAIQALKIQLKYYQMAAQQNTDTTAAWQGLNKADFHLRQALITQLANLADVTGAIDEAGQETIKAYIAHADQPACAWVNAIYPTIELERRQILIMTTAKFIRSYTPFFAQYSVPFQYSSVLGNAVVILDEFDSTKQQLLDKAIDDALKARVDLVSLFDSLYRGLQKVDDMPIRLRELITKQANFNHIQAQAKQLQQTYALDHLYKNRAVTQDSGYVLHTAYRNLISQGRAWHAHLDRQSNQVVLNTGGVDTLHFRRMLGAVARFIRGVTRFMVWRARQYQNLHNAALADKANGMTIRDACFTIYDALGLSAQQIEVLMSLGLDLKAVRSKTDYLPSYHRFQERGLSLFSFTNDDTHDLRTDINASFFAVTPERYLLDILNKAAILGLSATATLPTVLDNYDLDYLKEILGKRLQDGSVYFSTATKAALNLKQRYQQANIKIVPEVMTSKSSLIDQLQTRVKTPLDVQKQTQLAQQFEAQLNLIDEQQRSYIKSRYLTLFDSFVVFLLDSNLTSFLGLQSQLPAYDKPTMDRKFIETVFNQLADLLPQVDHPTPQLRFITTRGQTNVATQLAGALALPATQNTRVYLLSAYQTIGVGQNLQHQLGAFERKRVVIVAPADAATNDPRHDRLDLAGVYLGDVTHILSSQRRFTMDAAGIRLITELLYLVDANEISIATLADHFGKLQKQVLRKQPEAAKSIVVSYSRMIIQALGRMNRAFNKLKTVRILATTDVLAKISRIGVDMTTVSPEYQALISYAHKLPRQFEATIAETRKHNWTQLTYHELQTMAAQLQIDAVYAARYQQWREFILAHPTVSNEQLQAHPGLQVTDTLSQYLINDWGQPHYEVRAPVKDTGDFDFSKRGMTVSAAAAKLPTLCKIPGFKAYMAKRGYPVTWQMADRIINPVQFINLYLGLLGEVAGQFLFERQWPSFKLQSFNELANHELFDFKATDGVAVDFKMWRGIRDVEPAAERQQVERKLKRLEHNTGYPWRVLIINVVGINHHQPVPTVDQRILEVPGLIDNQGNMMLTPAAKLQIGGFLVGRS
;
A
#
# COMPACT_ATOMS: atom_id res chain seq x y z
N MET A 1 -30.88 -11.66 2.98
CA MET A 1 -29.68 -12.10 3.72
C MET A 1 -30.20 -12.81 4.93
N HIS A 2 -29.78 -14.06 5.09
CA HIS A 2 -30.25 -14.93 6.15
C HIS A 2 -29.08 -15.32 7.06
N THR A 3 -29.40 -15.84 8.24
CA THR A 3 -28.40 -16.21 9.25
C THR A 3 -27.60 -17.42 8.77
N GLU A 4 -28.28 -18.33 8.07
CA GLU A 4 -27.77 -19.57 7.49
C GLU A 4 -26.67 -19.31 6.46
N ASP A 5 -26.81 -18.26 5.62
CA ASP A 5 -25.79 -17.88 4.63
C ASP A 5 -24.44 -17.61 5.33
N PHE A 6 -24.47 -16.85 6.44
CA PHE A 6 -23.27 -16.49 7.20
C PHE A 6 -22.77 -17.64 8.10
N ILE A 7 -23.65 -18.50 8.63
CA ILE A 7 -23.24 -19.71 9.35
C ILE A 7 -22.46 -20.66 8.42
N ALA A 8 -22.87 -20.79 7.16
CA ALA A 8 -22.13 -21.58 6.17
C ALA A 8 -20.74 -20.99 5.88
N MET A 9 -20.63 -19.65 5.76
CA MET A 9 -19.34 -18.96 5.64
C MET A 9 -18.46 -19.19 6.88
N LEU A 10 -18.98 -18.96 8.10
CA LEU A 10 -18.22 -19.16 9.34
C LEU A 10 -17.72 -20.60 9.49
N THR A 11 -18.56 -21.59 9.17
CA THR A 11 -18.15 -23.01 9.12
C THR A 11 -16.97 -23.19 8.17
N SER A 12 -17.06 -22.71 6.92
CA SER A 12 -15.99 -22.84 5.93
C SER A 12 -14.69 -22.13 6.34
N LEU A 13 -14.77 -21.01 7.07
CA LEU A 13 -13.60 -20.26 7.54
C LEU A 13 -12.92 -20.96 8.73
N ASN A 14 -13.72 -21.49 9.65
CA ASN A 14 -13.26 -22.13 10.89
C ASN A 14 -12.70 -23.54 10.67
N THR A 15 -13.10 -24.25 9.61
CA THR A 15 -12.61 -25.61 9.28
C THR A 15 -11.55 -25.66 8.18
N ALA A 16 -11.04 -24.52 7.71
CA ALA A 16 -10.04 -24.46 6.64
C ALA A 16 -8.64 -24.85 7.14
N GLU A 17 -7.93 -25.72 6.40
CA GLU A 17 -6.54 -26.11 6.71
C GLU A 17 -5.54 -24.94 6.63
N GLU A 18 -5.77 -24.01 5.70
CA GLU A 18 -5.05 -22.74 5.60
C GLU A 18 -6.03 -21.56 5.65
N HIS A 19 -5.75 -20.55 6.47
CA HIS A 19 -6.63 -19.41 6.71
C HIS A 19 -6.97 -18.62 5.43
N PRO A 20 -8.22 -18.61 4.95
CA PRO A 20 -8.59 -17.90 3.73
C PRO A 20 -8.97 -16.43 3.99
N LEU A 21 -8.99 -15.64 2.92
CA LEU A 21 -9.64 -14.33 2.84
C LEU A 21 -10.91 -14.47 2.01
N MET A 22 -12.07 -14.42 2.65
CA MET A 22 -13.38 -14.45 1.99
C MET A 22 -13.95 -13.04 1.89
N LEU A 23 -14.35 -12.62 0.70
CA LEU A 23 -14.96 -11.32 0.46
C LEU A 23 -16.45 -11.46 0.14
N VAL A 24 -17.29 -10.65 0.80
CA VAL A 24 -18.74 -10.58 0.57
C VAL A 24 -19.08 -9.20 0.02
N ASN A 25 -19.35 -9.15 -1.29
CA ASN A 25 -19.87 -7.95 -1.94
C ASN A 25 -21.40 -7.88 -1.77
N ALA A 26 -21.89 -7.00 -0.90
CA ALA A 26 -23.32 -6.90 -0.58
C ALA A 26 -23.79 -5.43 -0.50
N PRO A 27 -24.86 -5.02 -1.22
CA PRO A 27 -25.28 -3.63 -1.28
C PRO A 27 -25.48 -2.98 0.10
N THR A 28 -25.24 -1.67 0.17
CA THR A 28 -25.48 -0.89 1.40
C THR A 28 -26.97 -0.89 1.76
N GLY A 29 -27.28 -0.94 3.06
CA GLY A 29 -28.66 -0.94 3.56
C GLY A 29 -29.36 -2.30 3.64
N THR A 30 -28.70 -3.37 3.18
CA THR A 30 -29.20 -4.76 3.20
C THR A 30 -29.32 -5.39 4.59
N GLY A 31 -28.73 -4.77 5.62
CA GLY A 31 -28.67 -5.32 6.98
C GLY A 31 -27.48 -6.27 7.21
N LYS A 32 -26.53 -6.36 6.27
CA LYS A 32 -25.37 -7.28 6.30
C LYS A 32 -24.73 -7.43 7.68
N SER A 33 -24.36 -6.31 8.31
CA SER A 33 -23.63 -6.29 9.59
C SER A 33 -24.52 -6.72 10.76
N TYR A 34 -25.82 -6.40 10.75
CA TYR A 34 -26.78 -6.87 11.76
C TYR A 34 -26.97 -8.40 11.70
N ILE A 35 -27.13 -8.94 10.49
CA ILE A 35 -27.35 -10.37 10.27
C ILE A 35 -26.07 -11.17 10.57
N MET A 36 -24.90 -10.61 10.23
CA MET A 36 -23.61 -11.16 10.63
C MET A 36 -23.47 -11.23 12.17
N ILE A 37 -23.89 -10.21 12.92
CA ILE A 37 -23.87 -10.25 14.39
C ILE A 37 -24.73 -11.40 14.92
N GLN A 38 -25.94 -11.57 14.39
CA GLN A 38 -26.84 -12.67 14.77
C GLN A 38 -26.22 -14.05 14.48
N ALA A 39 -25.66 -14.23 13.28
CA ALA A 39 -24.99 -15.47 12.89
C ALA A 39 -23.72 -15.74 13.71
N LEU A 40 -22.95 -14.70 14.05
CA LEU A 40 -21.73 -14.81 14.85
C LEU A 40 -22.02 -15.20 16.30
N CYS A 41 -23.01 -14.56 16.93
CA CYS A 41 -23.45 -14.91 18.27
C CYS A 41 -24.01 -16.34 18.33
N GLN A 42 -24.80 -16.76 17.33
CA GLN A 42 -25.27 -18.15 17.25
C GLN A 42 -24.11 -19.13 17.06
N TYR A 43 -23.23 -18.90 16.10
CA TYR A 43 -22.12 -19.83 15.80
C TYR A 43 -21.16 -20.00 16.99
N ALA A 44 -20.83 -18.90 17.68
CA ALA A 44 -20.05 -18.93 18.92
C ALA A 44 -20.81 -19.64 20.05
N ALA A 45 -22.10 -19.39 20.21
CA ALA A 45 -22.93 -20.08 21.19
C ALA A 45 -23.01 -21.59 20.92
N ASP A 46 -22.92 -22.03 19.66
CA ASP A 46 -22.90 -23.45 19.30
C ASP A 46 -21.50 -24.10 19.51
N HIS A 47 -20.41 -23.42 19.15
CA HIS A 47 -19.03 -23.94 19.15
C HIS A 47 -18.18 -23.34 20.28
N GLN A 48 -17.91 -24.12 21.34
CA GLN A 48 -17.25 -23.60 22.54
C GLN A 48 -15.84 -23.02 22.30
N ASP A 49 -15.01 -23.69 21.48
CA ASP A 49 -13.63 -23.27 21.21
C ASP A 49 -13.50 -22.21 20.09
N PHE A 50 -14.63 -21.71 19.57
CA PHE A 50 -14.62 -20.70 18.51
C PHE A 50 -14.23 -19.32 19.05
N CYS A 51 -13.24 -18.69 18.41
CA CYS A 51 -12.83 -17.31 18.67
C CYS A 51 -12.99 -16.46 17.40
N ALA A 52 -13.61 -15.30 17.54
CA ALA A 52 -13.77 -14.34 16.45
C ALA A 52 -13.53 -12.89 16.87
N PHE A 53 -13.00 -12.11 15.94
CA PHE A 53 -12.80 -10.67 16.06
C PHE A 53 -13.83 -9.95 15.20
N PHE A 54 -14.71 -9.16 15.80
CA PHE A 54 -15.58 -8.26 15.04
C PHE A 54 -14.98 -6.86 15.03
N VAL A 55 -14.49 -6.45 13.86
CA VAL A 55 -13.77 -5.20 13.65
C VAL A 55 -14.59 -4.30 12.73
N THR A 56 -14.85 -3.07 13.17
CA THR A 56 -15.59 -2.07 12.39
C THR A 56 -14.94 -0.69 12.47
N ASP A 57 -15.11 0.11 11.42
CA ASP A 57 -14.31 1.32 11.23
C ASP A 57 -14.61 2.47 12.20
N GLN A 58 -15.78 2.51 12.84
CA GLN A 58 -16.21 3.62 13.70
C GLN A 58 -16.84 3.15 15.00
N ARG A 59 -16.54 3.84 16.13
CA ARG A 59 -17.04 3.49 17.47
C ARG A 59 -18.56 3.29 17.54
N LYS A 60 -19.34 4.12 16.83
CA LYS A 60 -20.81 4.03 16.76
C LYS A 60 -21.34 2.73 16.12
N ASN A 61 -20.52 2.06 15.31
CA ASN A 61 -20.89 0.81 14.64
C ASN A 61 -20.69 -0.42 15.55
N LEU A 62 -19.98 -0.29 16.68
CA LEU A 62 -19.72 -1.40 17.61
C LEU A 62 -21.01 -2.01 18.19
N ASN A 63 -22.06 -1.19 18.32
CA ASN A 63 -23.44 -1.57 18.66
C ASN A 63 -23.55 -2.72 19.69
N GLN A 64 -22.97 -2.48 20.88
CA GLN A 64 -22.89 -3.45 21.98
C GLN A 64 -24.26 -4.01 22.37
N ASP A 65 -25.31 -3.19 22.30
CA ASP A 65 -26.68 -3.63 22.58
C ASP A 65 -27.20 -4.66 21.59
N THR A 66 -26.87 -4.54 20.29
CA THR A 66 -27.28 -5.54 19.30
C THR A 66 -26.58 -6.87 19.52
N PHE A 67 -25.29 -6.86 19.88
CA PHE A 67 -24.60 -8.07 20.32
C PHE A 67 -25.21 -8.66 21.60
N ARG A 68 -25.55 -7.82 22.59
CA ARG A 68 -26.16 -8.26 23.86
C ARG A 68 -27.56 -8.86 23.67
N ILE A 69 -28.35 -8.31 22.75
CA ILE A 69 -29.67 -8.84 22.37
C ILE A 69 -29.49 -10.17 21.61
N ALA A 70 -28.67 -10.19 20.55
CA ALA A 70 -28.39 -11.39 19.76
C ALA A 70 -27.86 -12.55 20.63
N TRP A 71 -26.95 -12.25 21.57
CA TRP A 71 -26.43 -13.25 22.51
C TRP A 71 -27.53 -13.80 23.41
N LYS A 72 -28.41 -12.97 23.98
CA LYS A 72 -29.54 -13.46 24.78
C LYS A 72 -30.47 -14.34 23.94
N GLU A 73 -30.96 -13.83 22.81
CA GLU A 73 -31.91 -14.52 21.94
C GLU A 73 -31.39 -15.86 21.38
N ARG A 74 -30.08 -15.99 21.15
CA ARG A 74 -29.47 -17.18 20.51
C ARG A 74 -28.72 -18.10 21.47
N ALA A 75 -28.19 -17.59 22.58
CA ALA A 75 -27.36 -18.34 23.53
C ALA A 75 -28.05 -18.67 24.86
N GLU A 76 -29.32 -18.30 25.06
CA GLU A 76 -30.11 -18.44 26.31
C GLU A 76 -30.09 -19.86 26.95
N LYS A 77 -29.72 -20.90 26.19
CA LYS A 77 -29.60 -22.28 26.67
C LYS A 77 -28.23 -22.63 27.30
N ARG A 78 -27.23 -21.74 27.28
CA ARG A 78 -25.90 -21.97 27.89
C ARG A 78 -25.64 -21.03 29.06
N ARG A 79 -24.94 -21.53 30.09
CA ARG A 79 -24.74 -20.85 31.38
C ARG A 79 -23.69 -19.74 31.27
N GLY A 80 -24.11 -18.48 31.38
CA GLY A 80 -23.21 -17.35 31.63
C GLY A 80 -23.75 -15.99 31.17
N THR A 81 -23.09 -14.93 31.62
CA THR A 81 -23.36 -13.54 31.24
C THR A 81 -22.66 -13.17 29.92
N PHE A 82 -23.23 -12.18 29.22
CA PHE A 82 -22.69 -11.66 27.96
C PHE A 82 -21.18 -11.33 28.02
N ASN A 83 -20.73 -10.67 29.11
CA ASN A 83 -19.35 -10.23 29.25
C ASN A 83 -18.35 -11.37 29.56
N GLN A 84 -18.81 -12.60 29.87
CA GLN A 84 -17.91 -13.76 29.98
C GLN A 84 -17.40 -14.19 28.60
N TYR A 85 -18.28 -14.25 27.60
CA TYR A 85 -17.96 -14.76 26.26
C TYR A 85 -17.64 -13.66 25.24
N VAL A 86 -18.22 -12.47 25.42
CA VAL A 86 -18.10 -11.34 24.50
C VAL A 86 -17.34 -10.19 25.16
N ALA A 87 -16.20 -9.82 24.58
CA ALA A 87 -15.31 -8.79 25.10
C ALA A 87 -15.27 -7.56 24.19
N VAL A 88 -15.52 -6.38 24.76
CA VAL A 88 -15.47 -5.10 24.03
C VAL A 88 -14.16 -4.39 24.34
N LEU A 89 -13.25 -4.31 23.36
CA LEU A 89 -11.92 -3.76 23.57
C LEU A 89 -11.86 -2.28 23.18
N ARG A 90 -11.63 -1.44 24.19
CA ARG A 90 -11.71 0.03 24.12
C ARG A 90 -10.32 0.67 24.05
N SER A 91 -10.25 1.98 23.82
CA SER A 91 -9.00 2.73 24.01
C SER A 91 -8.71 2.90 25.51
N LEU A 92 -7.46 3.22 25.87
CA LEU A 92 -7.09 3.51 27.26
C LEU A 92 -7.90 4.69 27.83
N GLU A 93 -8.09 5.75 27.01
CA GLU A 93 -8.92 6.90 27.36
C GLU A 93 -10.37 6.48 27.66
N ASP A 94 -10.99 5.71 26.76
CA ASP A 94 -12.38 5.26 26.92
C ASP A 94 -12.56 4.36 28.15
N THR A 95 -11.60 3.47 28.43
CA THR A 95 -11.62 2.61 29.63
C THR A 95 -11.47 3.46 30.89
N ALA A 96 -10.53 4.40 30.92
CA ALA A 96 -10.33 5.30 32.05
C ALA A 96 -11.53 6.22 32.29
N MET A 97 -12.20 6.69 31.23
CA MET A 97 -13.46 7.44 31.32
C MET A 97 -14.54 6.60 32.00
N LEU A 98 -14.82 5.39 31.53
CA LEU A 98 -15.85 4.51 32.12
C LEU A 98 -15.59 4.24 33.60
N VAL A 99 -14.34 3.92 33.98
CA VAL A 99 -13.95 3.71 35.38
C VAL A 99 -14.19 4.97 36.23
N VAL A 100 -13.86 6.14 35.70
CA VAL A 100 -14.03 7.43 36.40
C VAL A 100 -15.49 7.88 36.47
N GLU A 101 -16.32 7.49 35.49
CA GLU A 101 -17.78 7.68 35.49
C GLU A 101 -18.46 6.74 36.51
N ASP A 102 -18.15 5.44 36.49
CA ASP A 102 -18.67 4.46 37.46
C ASP A 102 -18.33 4.86 38.90
N TRP A 103 -17.12 5.37 39.13
CA TRP A 103 -16.71 5.91 40.44
C TRP A 103 -17.55 7.12 40.89
N GLN A 104 -17.90 8.02 39.96
CA GLN A 104 -18.75 9.17 40.26
C GLN A 104 -20.21 8.77 40.51
N HIS A 105 -20.70 7.76 39.80
CA HIS A 105 -22.06 7.23 39.94
C HIS A 105 -22.22 6.18 41.05
N ARG A 106 -21.13 5.82 41.77
CA ARG A 106 -21.08 4.75 42.78
C ARG A 106 -21.51 3.37 42.22
N ALA A 107 -21.15 3.10 40.96
CA ALA A 107 -21.45 1.85 40.27
C ALA A 107 -20.35 0.78 40.43
N ILE A 108 -19.20 1.12 41.03
CA ILE A 108 -18.12 0.17 41.34
C ILE A 108 -18.50 -0.63 42.60
N PRO A 109 -18.47 -1.98 42.57
CA PRO A 109 -18.77 -2.83 43.72
C PRO A 109 -17.92 -2.50 44.96
N GLU A 110 -18.55 -2.33 46.13
CA GLU A 110 -17.86 -1.90 47.37
C GLU A 110 -16.71 -2.83 47.77
N GLU A 111 -16.84 -4.13 47.51
CA GLU A 111 -15.83 -5.16 47.74
C GLU A 111 -14.51 -4.97 46.97
N LEU A 112 -14.50 -4.14 45.92
CA LEU A 112 -13.29 -3.74 45.18
C LEU A 112 -12.65 -2.44 45.70
N VAL A 113 -13.33 -1.67 46.56
CA VAL A 113 -12.96 -0.28 46.90
C VAL A 113 -12.04 -0.21 48.13
N THR A 114 -10.79 -0.63 47.95
CA THR A 114 -9.72 -0.53 48.97
C THR A 114 -9.15 0.90 49.11
N PRO A 115 -8.38 1.21 50.17
CA PRO A 115 -7.65 2.49 50.28
C PRO A 115 -6.69 2.75 49.12
N ASP A 116 -6.01 1.71 48.64
CA ASP A 116 -5.11 1.80 47.49
C ASP A 116 -5.88 2.06 46.20
N PHE A 117 -7.03 1.40 46.00
CA PHE A 117 -7.93 1.66 44.88
C PHE A 117 -8.40 3.13 44.88
N LYS A 118 -8.83 3.66 46.03
CA LYS A 118 -9.22 5.07 46.19
C LYS A 118 -8.08 6.04 45.83
N THR A 119 -6.85 5.69 46.15
CA THR A 119 -5.66 6.49 45.81
C THR A 119 -5.36 6.43 44.31
N ALA A 120 -5.35 5.23 43.72
CA ALA A 120 -5.07 5.02 42.32
C ALA A 120 -6.14 5.65 41.39
N ILE A 121 -7.42 5.58 41.74
CA ILE A 121 -8.50 6.14 40.90
C ILE A 121 -8.51 7.67 40.87
N GLN A 122 -8.05 8.33 41.95
CA GLN A 122 -7.84 9.78 41.94
C GLN A 122 -6.65 10.16 41.04
N ALA A 123 -5.55 9.40 41.10
CA ALA A 123 -4.42 9.58 40.17
C ALA A 123 -4.86 9.37 38.70
N LEU A 124 -5.66 8.34 38.42
CA LEU A 124 -6.23 8.09 37.09
C LEU A 124 -7.09 9.26 36.61
N LYS A 125 -8.01 9.76 37.45
CA LYS A 125 -8.87 10.91 37.15
C LYS A 125 -8.07 12.18 36.83
N ILE A 126 -6.95 12.40 37.52
CA ILE A 126 -6.04 13.52 37.27
C ILE A 126 -5.32 13.35 35.93
N GLN A 127 -4.72 12.19 35.67
CA GLN A 127 -4.00 11.94 34.41
C GLN A 127 -4.91 11.92 33.17
N LEU A 128 -6.16 11.44 33.31
CA LEU A 128 -7.16 11.47 32.24
C LEU A 128 -7.48 12.92 31.82
N LYS A 129 -7.65 13.83 32.78
CA LYS A 129 -7.85 15.25 32.49
C LYS A 129 -6.64 15.87 31.78
N TYR A 130 -5.42 15.58 32.24
CA TYR A 130 -4.20 16.07 31.57
C TYR A 130 -4.10 15.56 30.12
N TYR A 131 -4.41 14.28 29.87
CA TYR A 131 -4.44 13.72 28.52
C TYR A 131 -5.48 14.41 27.63
N GLN A 132 -6.71 14.58 28.12
CA GLN A 132 -7.78 15.25 27.38
C GLN A 132 -7.46 16.72 27.07
N MET A 133 -6.83 17.45 28.01
CA MET A 133 -6.38 18.83 27.78
C MET A 133 -5.29 18.92 26.71
N ALA A 134 -4.29 18.03 26.73
CA ALA A 134 -3.25 17.96 25.71
C ALA A 134 -3.83 17.63 24.33
N ALA A 135 -4.74 16.65 24.27
CA ALA A 135 -5.41 16.26 23.03
C ALA A 135 -6.25 17.41 22.43
N GLN A 136 -6.98 18.18 23.25
CA GLN A 136 -7.74 19.35 22.81
C GLN A 136 -6.86 20.49 22.26
N GLN A 137 -5.64 20.63 22.78
CA GLN A 137 -4.68 21.65 22.32
C GLN A 137 -3.86 21.23 21.08
N ASN A 138 -4.06 20.01 20.55
CA ASN A 138 -3.25 19.41 19.49
C ASN A 138 -1.73 19.42 19.78
N THR A 139 -1.34 19.32 21.06
CA THR A 139 0.06 19.20 21.48
C THR A 139 0.52 17.74 21.44
N ASP A 140 1.83 17.48 21.59
CA ASP A 140 2.32 16.11 21.70
C ASP A 140 1.77 15.44 22.97
N THR A 141 0.89 14.47 22.77
CA THR A 141 0.22 13.75 23.86
C THR A 141 1.07 12.62 24.44
N THR A 142 2.27 12.34 23.93
CA THR A 142 3.09 11.18 24.31
C THR A 142 3.36 11.12 25.82
N ALA A 143 3.80 12.22 26.44
CA ALA A 143 4.06 12.27 27.89
C ALA A 143 2.77 12.12 28.72
N ALA A 144 1.68 12.78 28.32
CA ALA A 144 0.39 12.67 29.01
C ALA A 144 -0.22 11.26 28.89
N TRP A 145 -0.06 10.61 27.74
CA TRP A 145 -0.48 9.23 27.52
C TRP A 145 0.32 8.23 28.38
N GLN A 146 1.64 8.43 28.51
CA GLN A 146 2.46 7.64 29.43
C GLN A 146 2.04 7.82 30.90
N GLY A 147 1.70 9.04 31.30
CA GLY A 147 1.13 9.34 32.62
C GLY A 147 -0.18 8.59 32.86
N LEU A 148 -1.10 8.64 31.89
CA LEU A 148 -2.37 7.92 31.93
C LEU A 148 -2.17 6.39 32.01
N ASN A 149 -1.27 5.81 31.20
CA ASN A 149 -1.00 4.37 31.19
C ASN A 149 -0.37 3.88 32.51
N LYS A 150 0.48 4.69 33.15
CA LYS A 150 1.01 4.39 34.49
C LYS A 150 -0.08 4.43 35.55
N ALA A 151 -0.98 5.41 35.52
CA ALA A 151 -2.08 5.51 36.48
C ALA A 151 -3.11 4.38 36.34
N ASP A 152 -3.43 3.97 35.10
CA ASP A 152 -4.25 2.77 34.85
C ASP A 152 -3.57 1.50 35.36
N PHE A 153 -2.26 1.35 35.13
CA PHE A 153 -1.53 0.19 35.67
C PHE A 153 -1.54 0.14 37.20
N HIS A 154 -1.35 1.27 37.88
CA HIS A 154 -1.45 1.33 39.35
C HIS A 154 -2.87 0.98 39.85
N LEU A 155 -3.92 1.40 39.13
CA LEU A 155 -5.29 1.01 39.46
C LEU A 155 -5.52 -0.49 39.27
N ARG A 156 -5.01 -1.06 38.17
CA ARG A 156 -5.03 -2.50 37.94
C ARG A 156 -4.23 -3.26 38.99
N GLN A 157 -3.09 -2.76 39.47
CA GLN A 157 -2.36 -3.36 40.59
C GLN A 157 -3.18 -3.38 41.88
N ALA A 158 -3.87 -2.28 42.23
CA ALA A 158 -4.78 -2.26 43.38
C ALA A 158 -5.95 -3.26 43.23
N LEU A 159 -6.51 -3.39 42.03
CA LEU A 159 -7.52 -4.41 41.72
C LEU A 159 -6.94 -5.83 41.80
N ILE A 160 -5.74 -6.09 41.26
CA ILE A 160 -5.08 -7.39 41.27
C ILE A 160 -4.86 -7.88 42.71
N THR A 161 -4.37 -7.01 43.60
CA THR A 161 -4.21 -7.33 45.03
C THR A 161 -5.56 -7.67 45.68
N GLN A 162 -6.61 -6.89 45.41
CA GLN A 162 -7.92 -7.15 46.02
C GLN A 162 -8.60 -8.39 45.45
N LEU A 163 -8.45 -8.68 44.15
CA LEU A 163 -8.94 -9.90 43.53
C LEU A 163 -8.17 -11.13 43.99
N ALA A 164 -6.87 -11.02 44.28
CA ALA A 164 -6.10 -12.09 44.92
C ALA A 164 -6.66 -12.43 46.30
N ASN A 165 -6.98 -11.42 47.12
CA ASN A 165 -7.62 -11.61 48.43
C ASN A 165 -9.00 -12.29 48.30
N LEU A 166 -9.84 -11.86 47.34
CA LEU A 166 -11.18 -12.41 47.12
C LEU A 166 -11.16 -13.84 46.52
N ALA A 167 -10.05 -14.23 45.88
CA ALA A 167 -9.83 -15.55 45.29
C ALA A 167 -8.96 -16.47 46.19
N ASP A 168 -8.77 -16.13 47.46
CA ASP A 168 -7.94 -16.86 48.45
C ASP A 168 -6.49 -17.14 48.01
N VAL A 169 -5.90 -16.27 47.18
CA VAL A 169 -4.52 -16.38 46.68
C VAL A 169 -3.52 -15.82 47.70
N THR A 170 -2.87 -16.71 48.45
CA THR A 170 -1.84 -16.33 49.44
C THR A 170 -0.43 -16.31 48.85
N GLY A 171 0.25 -15.16 48.90
CA GLY A 171 1.67 -15.03 48.54
C GLY A 171 1.93 -14.07 47.38
N ALA A 172 3.00 -14.32 46.62
CA ALA A 172 3.29 -13.56 45.41
C ALA A 172 2.36 -13.99 44.26
N ILE A 173 1.86 -13.01 43.49
CA ILE A 173 0.93 -13.27 42.38
C ILE A 173 1.72 -13.71 41.15
N ASP A 174 2.08 -14.99 41.14
CA ASP A 174 2.72 -15.69 40.02
C ASP A 174 1.69 -16.13 38.96
N GLU A 175 2.10 -16.97 37.99
CA GLU A 175 1.20 -17.43 36.92
C GLU A 175 0.06 -18.31 37.46
N ALA A 176 0.30 -19.11 38.50
CA ALA A 176 -0.74 -19.91 39.15
C ALA A 176 -1.71 -19.03 39.95
N GLY A 177 -1.22 -17.99 40.62
CA GLY A 177 -2.05 -16.97 41.24
C GLY A 177 -2.92 -16.22 40.22
N GLN A 178 -2.37 -15.89 39.05
CA GLN A 178 -3.13 -15.27 37.95
C GLN A 178 -4.22 -16.21 37.40
N GLU A 179 -3.95 -17.49 37.20
CA GLU A 179 -4.98 -18.46 36.79
C GLU A 179 -6.09 -18.63 37.83
N THR A 180 -5.76 -18.62 39.13
CA THR A 180 -6.77 -18.64 40.20
C THR A 180 -7.64 -17.37 40.19
N ILE A 181 -7.05 -16.19 40.00
CA ILE A 181 -7.80 -14.93 39.85
C ILE A 181 -8.69 -14.97 38.59
N LYS A 182 -8.19 -15.48 37.46
CA LYS A 182 -8.98 -15.64 36.23
C LYS A 182 -10.16 -16.60 36.46
N ALA A 183 -9.93 -17.73 37.12
CA ALA A 183 -10.99 -18.68 37.48
C ALA A 183 -12.05 -18.06 38.41
N TYR A 184 -11.64 -17.28 39.41
CA TYR A 184 -12.56 -16.51 40.26
C TYR A 184 -13.40 -15.51 39.43
N ILE A 185 -12.76 -14.72 38.56
CA ILE A 185 -13.42 -13.77 37.67
C ILE A 185 -14.34 -14.44 36.64
N ALA A 186 -14.11 -15.71 36.31
CA ALA A 186 -15.01 -16.49 35.47
C ALA A 186 -16.36 -16.80 36.14
N HIS A 187 -16.57 -16.51 37.43
CA HIS A 187 -17.87 -16.61 38.11
C HIS A 187 -18.64 -15.27 38.10
N ALA A 188 -19.45 -15.03 37.06
CA ALA A 188 -20.11 -13.73 36.87
C ALA A 188 -21.33 -13.44 37.78
N ASP A 189 -21.69 -14.33 38.69
CA ASP A 189 -22.80 -14.12 39.64
C ASP A 189 -22.43 -13.12 40.76
N GLN A 190 -21.14 -12.84 40.95
CA GLN A 190 -20.64 -11.85 41.91
C GLN A 190 -20.49 -10.46 41.27
N PRO A 191 -20.89 -9.35 41.96
CA PRO A 191 -20.78 -7.99 41.44
C PRO A 191 -19.38 -7.59 40.97
N ALA A 192 -18.33 -7.89 41.76
CA ALA A 192 -16.94 -7.67 41.37
C ALA A 192 -16.59 -8.33 40.04
N CYS A 193 -16.89 -9.62 39.90
CA CYS A 193 -16.60 -10.39 38.68
C CYS A 193 -17.37 -9.84 37.48
N ALA A 194 -18.65 -9.49 37.64
CA ALA A 194 -19.45 -8.87 36.58
C ALA A 194 -18.88 -7.52 36.12
N TRP A 195 -18.45 -6.67 37.07
CA TRP A 195 -17.85 -5.35 36.77
C TRP A 195 -16.48 -5.48 36.10
N VAL A 196 -15.59 -6.33 36.63
CA VAL A 196 -14.25 -6.56 36.06
C VAL A 196 -14.34 -7.13 34.65
N ASN A 197 -15.24 -8.08 34.36
CA ASN A 197 -15.45 -8.59 33.00
C ASN A 197 -15.96 -7.49 32.03
N ALA A 198 -16.78 -6.55 32.50
CA ALA A 198 -17.33 -5.47 31.68
C ALA A 198 -16.30 -4.38 31.32
N ILE A 199 -15.46 -4.01 32.29
CA ILE A 199 -14.51 -2.90 32.19
C ILE A 199 -13.13 -3.37 31.71
N TYR A 200 -12.62 -4.48 32.26
CA TYR A 200 -11.32 -5.06 31.99
C TYR A 200 -11.44 -6.50 31.42
N PRO A 201 -12.11 -6.71 30.26
CA PRO A 201 -12.17 -8.02 29.63
C PRO A 201 -10.77 -8.60 29.32
N THR A 202 -9.74 -7.74 29.26
CA THR A 202 -8.32 -8.09 29.06
C THR A 202 -7.67 -8.92 30.18
N ILE A 203 -8.40 -9.23 31.25
CA ILE A 203 -7.99 -10.20 32.27
C ILE A 203 -7.88 -11.62 31.75
N GLU A 204 -8.74 -11.96 30.78
CA GLU A 204 -8.84 -13.29 30.21
C GLU A 204 -9.36 -13.19 28.78
N LEU A 205 -8.54 -12.72 27.83
CA LEU A 205 -8.97 -12.65 26.41
C LEU A 205 -9.04 -14.04 25.76
N GLU A 206 -8.21 -14.98 26.23
CA GLU A 206 -8.01 -16.29 25.60
C GLU A 206 -9.22 -17.23 25.78
N ARG A 207 -10.14 -16.93 26.72
CA ARG A 207 -11.42 -17.64 26.89
C ARG A 207 -12.63 -16.88 26.31
N ARG A 208 -12.42 -15.74 25.64
CA ARG A 208 -13.50 -14.98 24.98
C ARG A 208 -13.75 -15.56 23.59
N GLN A 209 -15.01 -15.77 23.25
CA GLN A 209 -15.41 -16.27 21.93
C GLN A 209 -15.59 -15.14 20.91
N ILE A 210 -15.96 -13.93 21.35
CA ILE A 210 -16.16 -12.78 20.45
C ILE A 210 -15.45 -11.55 21.01
N LEU A 211 -14.58 -10.95 20.20
CA LEU A 211 -13.76 -9.77 20.51
C LEU A 211 -14.18 -8.60 19.61
N ILE A 212 -14.94 -7.65 20.18
CA ILE A 212 -15.52 -6.52 19.45
C ILE A 212 -14.62 -5.29 19.62
N MET A 213 -14.17 -4.67 18.52
CA MET A 213 -13.34 -3.47 18.58
C MET A 213 -13.38 -2.63 17.30
N THR A 214 -12.77 -1.44 17.33
CA THR A 214 -12.59 -0.62 16.14
C THR A 214 -11.36 -1.05 15.32
N THR A 215 -11.37 -0.79 14.02
CA THR A 215 -10.20 -0.95 13.14
C THR A 215 -8.95 -0.30 13.75
N ALA A 216 -9.03 0.96 14.17
CA ALA A 216 -7.95 1.69 14.86
C ALA A 216 -7.39 1.00 16.13
N LYS A 217 -8.21 0.21 16.85
CA LYS A 217 -7.78 -0.58 18.01
C LYS A 217 -7.11 -1.89 17.57
N PHE A 218 -7.72 -2.60 16.62
CA PHE A 218 -7.21 -3.86 16.07
C PHE A 218 -5.81 -3.71 15.44
N ILE A 219 -5.59 -2.64 14.66
CA ILE A 219 -4.31 -2.40 13.99
C ILE A 219 -3.20 -1.88 14.91
N ARG A 220 -3.51 -1.64 16.20
CA ARG A 220 -2.57 -1.24 17.25
C ARG A 220 -2.40 -2.40 18.25
N SER A 221 -2.86 -2.24 19.49
CA SER A 221 -2.54 -3.15 20.61
C SER A 221 -3.63 -3.17 21.70
N TYR A 222 -3.56 -4.19 22.56
CA TYR A 222 -4.25 -4.24 23.85
C TYR A 222 -3.24 -4.39 24.99
N THR A 223 -3.63 -4.05 26.21
CA THR A 223 -2.81 -4.26 27.40
C THR A 223 -3.40 -5.43 28.19
N PRO A 224 -2.68 -6.56 28.34
CA PRO A 224 -3.09 -7.65 29.23
C PRO A 224 -3.26 -7.11 30.66
N PHE A 225 -4.28 -7.58 31.39
CA PHE A 225 -4.62 -7.00 32.71
C PHE A 225 -3.47 -7.04 33.72
N PHE A 226 -2.70 -8.13 33.75
CA PHE A 226 -1.56 -8.33 34.65
C PHE A 226 -0.26 -7.67 34.16
N ALA A 227 -0.23 -7.10 32.95
CA ALA A 227 0.97 -6.53 32.33
C ALA A 227 0.95 -5.00 32.28
N GLN A 228 2.13 -4.37 32.39
CA GLN A 228 2.27 -2.91 32.25
C GLN A 228 2.23 -2.43 30.79
N TYR A 229 2.70 -3.27 29.86
CA TYR A 229 2.93 -2.92 28.45
C TYR A 229 1.92 -3.56 27.51
N SER A 230 1.59 -2.85 26.41
CA SER A 230 0.64 -3.33 25.41
C SER A 230 1.26 -4.30 24.40
N VAL A 231 0.51 -5.33 24.01
CA VAL A 231 0.87 -6.31 22.99
C VAL A 231 0.13 -5.99 21.68
N PRO A 232 0.82 -5.81 20.53
CA PRO A 232 0.17 -5.65 19.24
C PRO A 232 -0.61 -6.89 18.82
N PHE A 233 -1.85 -6.74 18.32
CA PHE A 233 -2.70 -7.90 17.97
C PHE A 233 -2.02 -8.84 16.97
N GLN A 234 -1.41 -8.30 15.92
CA GLN A 234 -0.64 -9.04 14.92
C GLN A 234 0.39 -10.02 15.52
N TYR A 235 0.92 -9.75 16.73
CA TYR A 235 1.89 -10.60 17.42
C TYR A 235 1.28 -11.47 18.53
N SER A 236 0.07 -11.17 19.01
CA SER A 236 -0.63 -11.91 20.06
C SER A 236 -0.94 -13.38 19.72
N SER A 237 -1.02 -14.22 20.75
CA SER A 237 -1.57 -15.58 20.76
C SER A 237 -3.07 -15.61 20.45
N VAL A 238 -3.83 -14.59 20.90
CA VAL A 238 -5.30 -14.52 20.84
C VAL A 238 -5.84 -14.52 19.39
N LEU A 239 -5.02 -14.19 18.39
CA LEU A 239 -5.37 -14.33 16.97
C LEU A 239 -5.29 -15.77 16.44
N GLY A 240 -4.68 -16.71 17.15
CA GLY A 240 -4.40 -18.06 16.65
C GLY A 240 -5.68 -18.82 16.32
N ASN A 241 -5.85 -19.19 15.05
CA ASN A 241 -7.02 -19.88 14.48
C ASN A 241 -8.36 -19.15 14.67
N ALA A 242 -8.33 -17.84 14.94
CA ALA A 242 -9.54 -17.04 15.03
C ALA A 242 -10.14 -16.71 13.64
N VAL A 243 -11.39 -16.25 13.61
CA VAL A 243 -12.03 -15.64 12.43
C VAL A 243 -12.14 -14.12 12.63
N VAL A 244 -11.54 -13.33 11.74
CA VAL A 244 -11.59 -11.86 11.77
C VAL A 244 -12.63 -11.35 10.77
N ILE A 245 -13.70 -10.76 11.29
CA ILE A 245 -14.73 -10.09 10.50
C ILE A 245 -14.33 -8.62 10.36
N LEU A 246 -14.05 -8.18 9.13
CA LEU A 246 -13.77 -6.78 8.78
C LEU A 246 -15.03 -6.16 8.15
N ASP A 247 -15.83 -5.47 8.97
CA ASP A 247 -17.00 -4.71 8.53
C ASP A 247 -16.59 -3.38 7.89
N GLU A 248 -17.06 -3.15 6.66
CA GLU A 248 -16.57 -2.12 5.73
C GLU A 248 -15.09 -2.34 5.34
N PHE A 249 -14.77 -3.60 4.98
CA PHE A 249 -13.44 -4.10 4.59
C PHE A 249 -12.56 -3.12 3.80
N ASP A 250 -13.09 -2.50 2.75
CA ASP A 250 -12.31 -1.65 1.85
C ASP A 250 -11.91 -0.30 2.49
N SER A 251 -12.62 0.20 3.51
CA SER A 251 -12.18 1.40 4.24
C SER A 251 -11.11 1.12 5.30
N THR A 252 -10.95 -0.12 5.76
CA THR A 252 -9.88 -0.50 6.71
C THR A 252 -8.47 -0.23 6.16
N LYS A 253 -8.27 -0.32 4.83
CA LYS A 253 -7.00 0.00 4.16
C LYS A 253 -6.53 1.43 4.45
N GLN A 254 -7.44 2.41 4.45
CA GLN A 254 -7.06 3.80 4.68
C GLN A 254 -6.55 4.00 6.12
N GLN A 255 -7.18 3.37 7.11
CA GLN A 255 -6.74 3.43 8.51
C GLN A 255 -5.37 2.76 8.72
N LEU A 256 -5.11 1.64 8.04
CA LEU A 256 -3.81 0.98 8.03
C LEU A 256 -2.72 1.86 7.39
N LEU A 257 -3.02 2.48 6.24
CA LEU A 257 -2.09 3.37 5.55
C LEU A 257 -1.75 4.59 6.41
N ASP A 258 -2.75 5.24 6.99
CA ASP A 258 -2.55 6.41 7.84
C ASP A 258 -1.75 6.06 9.11
N LYS A 259 -2.00 4.89 9.73
CA LYS A 259 -1.16 4.39 10.83
C LYS A 259 0.28 4.13 10.39
N ALA A 260 0.50 3.45 9.25
CA ALA A 260 1.85 3.12 8.79
C ALA A 260 2.65 4.39 8.42
N ILE A 261 1.98 5.45 7.93
CA ILE A 261 2.57 6.78 7.73
C ILE A 261 2.88 7.47 9.07
N ASP A 262 1.95 7.44 10.03
CA ASP A 262 2.11 8.02 11.38
C ASP A 262 3.29 7.38 12.13
N ASP A 263 3.35 6.06 12.17
CA ASP A 263 4.43 5.29 12.81
C ASP A 263 5.79 5.60 12.16
N ALA A 264 5.85 5.64 10.82
CA ALA A 264 7.07 6.01 10.09
C ALA A 264 7.51 7.45 10.43
N LEU A 265 6.60 8.43 10.45
CA LEU A 265 6.97 9.82 10.72
C LEU A 265 7.45 10.04 12.16
N LYS A 266 7.00 9.22 13.12
CA LYS A 266 7.39 9.25 14.54
C LYS A 266 8.68 8.50 14.85
N ALA A 267 8.89 7.32 14.29
CA ALA A 267 10.03 6.44 14.60
C ALA A 267 11.31 6.84 13.83
N ARG A 268 11.83 8.05 14.09
CA ARG A 268 13.07 8.55 13.50
C ARG A 268 14.28 8.26 14.38
N VAL A 269 15.42 7.98 13.75
CA VAL A 269 16.72 7.81 14.41
C VAL A 269 17.83 8.32 13.49
N ASP A 270 18.90 8.91 14.04
CA ASP A 270 20.10 9.16 13.24
C ASP A 270 20.75 7.84 12.81
N LEU A 271 20.80 7.63 11.50
CA LEU A 271 21.27 6.40 10.85
C LEU A 271 22.74 6.12 11.18
N VAL A 272 23.58 7.16 11.26
CA VAL A 272 25.02 7.01 11.49
C VAL A 272 25.29 6.71 12.95
N SER A 273 24.69 7.45 13.89
CA SER A 273 24.76 7.14 15.33
C SER A 273 24.24 5.73 15.65
N LEU A 274 23.12 5.29 15.06
CA LEU A 274 22.60 3.94 15.27
C LEU A 274 23.55 2.86 14.72
N PHE A 275 24.16 3.10 13.55
CA PHE A 275 25.15 2.19 12.99
C PHE A 275 26.40 2.09 13.88
N ASP A 276 26.96 3.21 14.33
CA ASP A 276 28.14 3.24 15.20
C ASP A 276 27.86 2.55 16.55
N SER A 277 26.68 2.79 17.14
CA SER A 277 26.24 2.12 18.37
C SER A 277 26.17 0.59 18.19
N LEU A 278 25.54 0.12 17.10
CA LEU A 278 25.50 -1.31 16.75
C LEU A 278 26.90 -1.87 16.48
N TYR A 279 27.77 -1.14 15.77
CA TYR A 279 29.13 -1.58 15.46
C TYR A 279 29.95 -1.77 16.74
N ARG A 280 29.93 -0.80 17.65
CA ARG A 280 30.61 -0.88 18.95
C ARG A 280 30.06 -2.02 19.80
N GLY A 281 28.75 -2.21 19.84
CA GLY A 281 28.12 -3.35 20.51
C GLY A 281 28.60 -4.69 19.96
N LEU A 282 28.66 -4.82 18.63
CA LEU A 282 29.14 -6.03 17.93
C LEU A 282 30.63 -6.34 18.17
N GLN A 283 31.46 -5.34 18.51
CA GLN A 283 32.86 -5.57 18.92
C GLN A 283 32.97 -6.06 20.38
N LYS A 284 32.01 -5.75 21.24
CA LYS A 284 32.01 -6.10 22.68
C LYS A 284 31.40 -7.47 23.00
N VAL A 285 30.96 -8.23 22.00
CA VAL A 285 30.25 -9.50 22.20
C VAL A 285 31.11 -10.53 22.94
N ASP A 286 32.44 -10.48 22.80
CA ASP A 286 33.34 -11.42 23.48
C ASP A 286 33.47 -11.14 25.00
N ASP A 287 33.21 -9.89 25.41
CA ASP A 287 33.19 -9.43 26.81
C ASP A 287 31.83 -9.67 27.51
N MET A 288 30.81 -10.11 26.76
CA MET A 288 29.46 -10.33 27.30
C MET A 288 29.36 -11.59 28.19
N PRO A 289 28.34 -11.69 29.06
CA PRO A 289 28.05 -12.90 29.82
C PRO A 289 28.03 -14.14 28.92
N ILE A 290 28.72 -15.20 29.36
CA ILE A 290 29.01 -16.42 28.56
C ILE A 290 27.77 -16.94 27.82
N ARG A 291 26.63 -17.04 28.52
CA ARG A 291 25.34 -17.49 27.98
C ARG A 291 24.87 -16.67 26.76
N LEU A 292 25.07 -15.35 26.79
CA LEU A 292 24.69 -14.45 25.70
C LEU A 292 25.73 -14.48 24.58
N ARG A 293 27.02 -14.46 24.93
CA ARG A 293 28.14 -14.58 23.97
C ARG A 293 27.98 -15.82 23.10
N GLU A 294 27.88 -17.02 23.71
CA GLU A 294 27.70 -18.28 22.98
C GLU A 294 26.44 -18.25 22.11
N LEU A 295 25.34 -17.71 22.62
CA LEU A 295 24.09 -17.63 21.88
C LEU A 295 24.21 -16.75 20.63
N ILE A 296 25.03 -15.70 20.65
CA ILE A 296 25.30 -14.83 19.51
C ILE A 296 26.32 -15.45 18.54
N THR A 297 27.46 -15.94 19.05
CA THR A 297 28.64 -16.33 18.23
C THR A 297 28.56 -17.74 17.63
N LYS A 298 27.70 -18.64 18.13
CA LYS A 298 27.57 -20.06 17.69
C LYS A 298 27.18 -20.31 16.23
N GLN A 299 27.13 -19.30 15.36
CA GLN A 299 26.90 -19.47 13.91
C GLN A 299 27.76 -18.53 13.07
N ALA A 300 28.22 -19.03 11.90
CA ALA A 300 29.00 -18.28 10.91
C ALA A 300 28.38 -16.94 10.47
N ASN A 301 27.05 -16.81 10.57
CA ASN A 301 26.31 -15.57 10.30
C ASN A 301 26.80 -14.38 11.15
N PHE A 302 27.29 -14.60 12.38
CA PHE A 302 27.78 -13.51 13.23
C PHE A 302 29.09 -12.91 12.70
N ASN A 303 30.06 -13.76 12.34
CA ASN A 303 31.34 -13.32 11.78
C ASN A 303 31.12 -12.58 10.45
N HIS A 304 30.15 -13.01 9.64
CA HIS A 304 29.75 -12.29 8.44
C HIS A 304 29.18 -10.89 8.75
N ILE A 305 28.31 -10.78 9.77
CA ILE A 305 27.79 -9.49 10.24
C ILE A 305 28.92 -8.56 10.70
N GLN A 306 29.87 -9.04 11.51
CA GLN A 306 31.01 -8.23 11.96
C GLN A 306 31.90 -7.77 10.78
N ALA A 307 32.22 -8.68 9.85
CA ALA A 307 33.01 -8.35 8.66
C ALA A 307 32.30 -7.32 7.76
N GLN A 308 31.00 -7.50 7.53
CA GLN A 308 30.18 -6.55 6.78
C GLN A 308 30.13 -5.18 7.47
N ALA A 309 30.00 -5.13 8.80
CA ALA A 309 29.98 -3.88 9.55
C ALA A 309 31.31 -3.12 9.39
N LYS A 310 32.45 -3.82 9.56
CA LYS A 310 33.79 -3.25 9.35
C LYS A 310 33.98 -2.73 7.92
N GLN A 311 33.53 -3.50 6.91
CA GLN A 311 33.57 -3.08 5.51
C GLN A 311 32.75 -1.80 5.27
N LEU A 312 31.54 -1.71 5.84
CA LEU A 312 30.68 -0.53 5.71
C LEU A 312 31.29 0.71 6.37
N GLN A 313 31.86 0.55 7.57
CA GLN A 313 32.57 1.64 8.27
C GLN A 313 33.70 2.19 7.41
N GLN A 314 34.57 1.31 6.88
CA GLN A 314 35.72 1.69 6.06
C GLN A 314 35.33 2.28 4.70
N THR A 315 34.32 1.72 4.03
CA THR A 315 33.88 2.17 2.70
C THR A 315 33.23 3.55 2.73
N TYR A 316 32.58 3.90 3.85
CA TYR A 316 31.76 5.12 3.96
C TYR A 316 32.19 6.08 5.08
N ALA A 317 33.34 5.86 5.72
CA ALA A 317 33.85 6.68 6.83
C ALA A 317 32.78 6.93 7.93
N LEU A 318 32.06 5.87 8.35
CA LEU A 318 30.94 5.96 9.31
C LEU A 318 31.39 6.22 10.76
N ASP A 319 32.70 6.24 11.00
CA ASP A 319 33.40 6.66 12.21
C ASP A 319 33.61 8.18 12.31
N HIS A 320 33.35 8.93 11.24
CA HIS A 320 33.53 10.39 11.18
C HIS A 320 32.19 11.13 11.30
N LEU A 321 32.23 12.39 11.77
CA LEU A 321 31.05 13.25 11.80
C LEU A 321 30.66 13.70 10.39
N TYR A 322 29.40 13.47 10.02
CA TYR A 322 28.81 13.94 8.78
C TYR A 322 28.30 15.38 8.97
N LYS A 323 28.64 16.32 8.09
CA LYS A 323 28.16 17.72 8.12
C LYS A 323 27.69 18.20 6.75
N ASN A 324 26.42 18.58 6.67
CA ASN A 324 25.79 19.26 5.56
C ASN A 324 26.24 20.73 5.50
N ARG A 325 26.97 21.06 4.42
CA ARG A 325 27.41 22.41 4.07
C ARG A 325 26.68 22.96 2.82
N ALA A 326 25.60 22.31 2.36
CA ALA A 326 24.73 22.87 1.32
C ALA A 326 23.94 24.07 1.86
N VAL A 327 23.94 25.17 1.12
CA VAL A 327 23.36 26.46 1.57
C VAL A 327 21.84 26.50 1.40
N THR A 328 21.18 27.25 2.29
CA THR A 328 19.73 27.47 2.50
C THR A 328 19.03 26.51 3.48
N GLN A 329 18.12 27.07 4.28
CA GLN A 329 17.56 26.50 5.53
C GLN A 329 16.60 25.30 5.36
N ASP A 330 16.41 24.78 4.14
CA ASP A 330 15.60 23.58 3.91
C ASP A 330 16.44 22.32 4.21
N SER A 331 16.10 21.61 5.30
CA SER A 331 16.67 20.30 5.61
C SER A 331 16.48 19.34 4.43
N GLY A 332 17.60 18.76 3.97
CA GLY A 332 17.61 17.90 2.79
C GLY A 332 16.84 16.60 3.04
N TYR A 333 16.35 15.95 1.97
CA TYR A 333 15.74 14.63 2.07
C TYR A 333 16.04 13.76 0.84
N VAL A 334 15.98 12.44 1.08
CA VAL A 334 16.00 11.37 0.09
C VAL A 334 14.95 10.34 0.50
N LEU A 335 14.00 10.03 -0.37
CA LEU A 335 13.10 8.88 -0.24
C LEU A 335 13.55 7.80 -1.21
N HIS A 336 13.90 6.63 -0.69
CA HIS A 336 14.15 5.43 -1.46
C HIS A 336 12.85 4.64 -1.62
N THR A 337 12.39 4.50 -2.86
CA THR A 337 11.24 3.66 -3.23
C THR A 337 11.73 2.43 -4.00
N ALA A 338 10.83 1.49 -4.30
CA ALA A 338 11.15 0.30 -5.09
C ALA A 338 11.55 0.57 -6.56
N TYR A 339 11.29 1.77 -7.08
CA TYR A 339 11.37 2.10 -8.52
C TYR A 339 12.29 3.29 -8.84
N ARG A 340 12.11 4.40 -8.12
CA ARG A 340 12.86 5.65 -8.31
C ARG A 340 13.04 6.37 -6.97
N ASN A 341 14.15 7.09 -6.82
CA ASN A 341 14.37 7.90 -5.62
C ASN A 341 13.78 9.31 -5.81
N LEU A 342 13.07 9.81 -4.81
CA LEU A 342 12.69 11.22 -4.72
C LEU A 342 13.75 11.94 -3.87
N ILE A 343 14.31 13.02 -4.37
CA ILE A 343 15.43 13.74 -3.73
C ILE A 343 15.13 15.24 -3.68
N SER A 344 15.35 15.88 -2.53
CA SER A 344 15.09 17.32 -2.37
C SER A 344 15.72 18.17 -3.48
N GLN A 345 14.93 19.10 -4.03
CA GLN A 345 15.29 20.01 -5.14
C GLN A 345 15.78 19.32 -6.44
N GLY A 346 15.73 17.99 -6.53
CA GLY A 346 16.23 17.24 -7.70
C GLY A 346 17.75 17.16 -7.81
N ARG A 347 18.50 17.66 -6.81
CA ARG A 347 19.97 17.67 -6.83
C ARG A 347 20.53 16.41 -6.19
N ALA A 348 21.56 15.82 -6.78
CA ALA A 348 22.25 14.68 -6.19
C ALA A 348 23.00 15.12 -4.92
N TRP A 349 22.87 14.34 -3.86
CA TRP A 349 23.67 14.47 -2.64
C TRP A 349 24.97 13.69 -2.80
N HIS A 350 26.09 14.37 -2.59
CA HIS A 350 27.44 13.81 -2.67
C HIS A 350 28.09 13.83 -1.28
N ALA A 351 28.94 12.84 -1.01
CA ALA A 351 29.74 12.76 0.21
C ALA A 351 31.22 12.52 -0.11
N HIS A 352 32.09 13.24 0.60
CA HIS A 352 33.53 12.99 0.62
C HIS A 352 34.11 13.25 2.01
N LEU A 353 35.19 12.56 2.36
CA LEU A 353 35.94 12.82 3.58
C LEU A 353 36.87 14.02 3.37
N ASP A 354 36.61 15.11 4.09
CA ASP A 354 37.51 16.26 4.21
C ASP A 354 38.54 15.98 5.32
N ARG A 355 39.79 15.76 4.92
CA ARG A 355 40.90 15.50 5.85
C ARG A 355 41.37 16.72 6.64
N GLN A 356 41.01 17.95 6.24
CA GLN A 356 41.38 19.15 6.99
C GLN A 356 40.46 19.36 8.19
N SER A 357 39.14 19.20 8.00
CA SER A 357 38.16 19.28 9.10
C SER A 357 37.87 17.95 9.80
N ASN A 358 38.43 16.84 9.31
CA ASN A 358 38.18 15.48 9.77
C ASN A 358 36.68 15.10 9.81
N GLN A 359 35.95 15.55 8.79
CA GLN A 359 34.50 15.40 8.65
C GLN A 359 34.13 14.82 7.29
N VAL A 360 33.02 14.09 7.22
CA VAL A 360 32.37 13.79 5.95
C VAL A 360 31.49 14.96 5.54
N VAL A 361 31.87 15.65 4.47
CA VAL A 361 31.14 16.82 3.97
C VAL A 361 30.02 16.36 3.03
N LEU A 362 28.79 16.75 3.37
CA LEU A 362 27.62 16.58 2.51
C LEU A 362 27.32 17.87 1.75
N ASN A 363 27.12 17.76 0.44
CA ASN A 363 26.77 18.88 -0.42
C ASN A 363 25.96 18.42 -1.65
N THR A 364 25.54 19.38 -2.47
CA THR A 364 24.84 19.14 -3.75
C THR A 364 25.69 19.53 -4.96
N GLY A 365 26.88 18.91 -5.09
CA GLY A 365 27.80 19.11 -6.22
C GLY A 365 29.26 18.84 -5.86
N GLY A 366 30.10 18.51 -6.85
CA GLY A 366 31.50 18.10 -6.62
C GLY A 366 31.69 16.58 -6.60
N VAL A 367 32.76 16.08 -5.98
CA VAL A 367 33.13 14.65 -6.01
C VAL A 367 32.37 13.85 -4.93
N ASP A 368 31.74 12.74 -5.33
CA ASP A 368 31.01 11.80 -4.45
C ASP A 368 31.86 10.55 -4.17
N THR A 369 32.98 10.69 -3.46
CA THR A 369 33.92 9.58 -3.21
C THR A 369 33.36 8.51 -2.28
N LEU A 370 32.41 8.87 -1.41
CA LEU A 370 31.74 7.96 -0.47
C LEU A 370 30.36 7.50 -0.96
N HIS A 371 29.96 7.87 -2.19
CA HIS A 371 28.73 7.42 -2.84
C HIS A 371 27.47 7.52 -1.95
N PHE A 372 27.17 8.72 -1.44
CA PHE A 372 26.25 8.93 -0.31
C PHE A 372 24.91 8.18 -0.40
N ARG A 373 24.27 8.16 -1.58
CA ARG A 373 23.00 7.45 -1.81
C ARG A 373 23.14 5.92 -1.68
N ARG A 374 24.29 5.36 -2.08
CA ARG A 374 24.63 3.94 -1.89
C ARG A 374 24.86 3.63 -0.41
N MET A 375 25.54 4.53 0.32
CA MET A 375 25.70 4.45 1.78
C MET A 375 24.35 4.32 2.49
N LEU A 376 23.42 5.26 2.27
CA LEU A 376 22.10 5.25 2.93
C LEU A 376 21.38 3.91 2.77
N GLY A 377 21.36 3.38 1.54
CA GLY A 377 20.73 2.07 1.25
C GLY A 377 21.50 0.87 1.80
N ALA A 378 22.83 0.94 1.88
CA ALA A 378 23.68 -0.13 2.41
C ALA A 378 23.58 -0.22 3.94
N VAL A 379 23.71 0.91 4.64
CA VAL A 379 23.63 0.99 6.11
C VAL A 379 22.23 0.62 6.60
N ALA A 380 21.17 1.13 5.98
CA ALA A 380 19.79 0.75 6.34
C ALA A 380 19.53 -0.76 6.13
N ARG A 381 20.06 -1.37 5.06
CA ARG A 381 19.94 -2.82 4.82
C ARG A 381 20.70 -3.62 5.87
N PHE A 382 21.90 -3.19 6.27
CA PHE A 382 22.69 -3.79 7.33
C PHE A 382 21.95 -3.74 8.68
N ILE A 383 21.45 -2.57 9.08
CA ILE A 383 20.69 -2.40 10.34
C ILE A 383 19.50 -3.35 10.37
N ARG A 384 18.67 -3.41 9.31
CA ARG A 384 17.57 -4.38 9.18
C ARG A 384 18.03 -5.85 9.18
N GLY A 385 19.25 -6.14 8.74
CA GLY A 385 19.87 -7.46 8.80
C GLY A 385 20.22 -7.86 10.24
N VAL A 386 21.00 -7.02 10.93
CA VAL A 386 21.37 -7.20 12.33
C VAL A 386 20.13 -7.27 13.22
N THR A 387 19.14 -6.43 12.97
CA THR A 387 17.88 -6.44 13.72
C THR A 387 17.19 -7.81 13.67
N ARG A 388 16.98 -8.36 12.47
CA ARG A 388 16.35 -9.69 12.29
C ARG A 388 17.17 -10.80 12.93
N PHE A 389 18.50 -10.72 12.86
CA PHE A 389 19.39 -11.65 13.57
C PHE A 389 19.21 -11.54 15.08
N MET A 390 19.23 -10.34 15.66
CA MET A 390 19.09 -10.13 17.11
C MET A 390 17.71 -10.51 17.63
N VAL A 391 16.62 -10.27 16.90
CA VAL A 391 15.27 -10.75 17.28
C VAL A 391 15.19 -12.29 17.24
N TRP A 392 15.87 -12.94 16.27
CA TRP A 392 15.97 -14.41 16.28
C TRP A 392 16.78 -14.92 17.48
N ARG A 393 17.90 -14.26 17.83
CA ARG A 393 18.65 -14.54 19.05
C ARG A 393 17.82 -14.31 20.32
N ALA A 394 17.02 -13.26 20.37
CA ALA A 394 16.13 -12.97 21.48
C ALA A 394 15.09 -14.07 21.69
N ARG A 395 14.51 -14.65 20.62
CA ARG A 395 13.63 -15.83 20.74
C ARG A 395 14.37 -17.04 21.32
N GLN A 396 15.61 -17.30 20.91
CA GLN A 396 16.40 -18.39 21.50
C GLN A 396 16.74 -18.12 22.97
N TYR A 397 17.08 -16.88 23.32
CA TYR A 397 17.37 -16.47 24.69
C TYR A 397 16.13 -16.57 25.58
N GLN A 398 14.98 -16.10 25.09
CA GLN A 398 13.67 -16.23 25.74
C GLN A 398 13.34 -17.69 26.02
N ASN A 399 13.43 -18.57 25.01
CA ASN A 399 13.14 -19.99 25.15
C ASN A 399 14.08 -20.66 26.17
N LEU A 400 15.37 -20.37 26.13
CA LEU A 400 16.35 -20.91 27.07
C LEU A 400 16.18 -20.35 28.49
N HIS A 401 15.80 -19.08 28.62
CA HIS A 401 15.51 -18.46 29.91
C HIS A 401 14.30 -19.13 30.55
N ASN A 402 13.18 -19.20 29.81
CA ASN A 402 11.92 -19.75 30.29
C ASN A 402 12.01 -21.26 30.57
N ALA A 403 12.77 -22.02 29.77
CA ALA A 403 13.03 -23.45 30.02
C ALA A 403 13.96 -23.73 31.22
N ALA A 404 14.58 -22.70 31.80
CA ALA A 404 15.39 -22.79 33.02
C ALA A 404 14.67 -22.22 34.26
N LEU A 405 13.47 -21.68 34.09
CA LEU A 405 12.56 -21.33 35.18
C LEU A 405 11.84 -22.58 35.67
N ALA A 406 11.40 -22.58 36.93
CA ALA A 406 10.39 -23.55 37.38
C ALA A 406 9.06 -23.26 36.68
N ASP A 407 8.23 -24.29 36.46
CA ASP A 407 6.96 -24.28 35.70
C ASP A 407 5.89 -23.23 36.11
N LYS A 408 6.16 -22.39 37.13
CA LYS A 408 5.24 -21.40 37.71
C LYS A 408 5.81 -19.97 37.76
N ALA A 409 7.07 -19.76 37.36
CA ALA A 409 7.68 -18.42 37.41
C ALA A 409 7.43 -17.66 36.09
N ASN A 410 7.11 -16.36 36.20
CA ASN A 410 6.81 -15.50 35.06
C ASN A 410 7.87 -15.60 33.95
N GLY A 411 7.48 -16.16 32.81
CA GLY A 411 8.35 -16.26 31.64
C GLY A 411 8.71 -14.89 31.07
N MET A 412 9.98 -14.74 30.68
CA MET A 412 10.45 -13.58 29.92
C MET A 412 9.67 -13.47 28.60
N THR A 413 9.22 -12.27 28.23
CA THR A 413 8.59 -12.05 26.92
C THR A 413 9.64 -11.86 25.83
N ILE A 414 9.24 -12.00 24.56
CA ILE A 414 10.14 -11.68 23.44
C ILE A 414 10.56 -10.21 23.42
N ARG A 415 9.73 -9.29 23.95
CA ARG A 415 10.09 -7.88 24.06
C ARG A 415 11.23 -7.72 25.06
N ASP A 416 11.10 -8.30 26.24
CA ASP A 416 12.09 -8.21 27.30
C ASP A 416 13.39 -8.92 26.91
N ALA A 417 13.31 -10.05 26.19
CA ALA A 417 14.48 -10.72 25.63
C ALA A 417 15.20 -9.85 24.59
N CYS A 418 14.47 -9.18 23.69
CA CYS A 418 15.09 -8.24 22.75
C CYS A 418 15.75 -7.06 23.48
N PHE A 419 15.06 -6.43 24.43
CA PHE A 419 15.61 -5.37 25.27
C PHE A 419 16.89 -5.83 25.98
N THR A 420 16.87 -7.00 26.62
CA THR A 420 18.04 -7.62 27.27
C THR A 420 19.24 -7.74 26.32
N ILE A 421 19.03 -8.21 25.08
CA ILE A 421 20.14 -8.38 24.12
C ILE A 421 20.67 -7.04 23.61
N TYR A 422 19.80 -6.07 23.30
CA TYR A 422 20.24 -4.77 22.80
C TYR A 422 20.84 -3.87 23.89
N ASP A 423 20.36 -3.96 25.13
CA ASP A 423 20.94 -3.27 26.29
C ASP A 423 22.35 -3.79 26.57
N ALA A 424 22.56 -5.12 26.52
CA ALA A 424 23.89 -5.73 26.60
C ALA A 424 24.84 -5.30 25.47
N LEU A 425 24.31 -4.95 24.29
CA LEU A 425 25.08 -4.34 23.17
C LEU A 425 25.38 -2.84 23.40
N GLY A 426 24.84 -2.22 24.46
CA GLY A 426 25.06 -0.82 24.83
C GLY A 426 24.19 0.20 24.09
N LEU A 427 23.01 -0.22 23.60
CA LEU A 427 22.07 0.67 22.90
C LEU A 427 21.14 1.40 23.87
N SER A 428 20.79 2.65 23.55
CA SER A 428 19.80 3.40 24.34
C SER A 428 18.38 2.89 24.11
N ALA A 429 17.49 3.06 25.10
CA ALA A 429 16.09 2.63 24.98
C ALA A 429 15.38 3.15 23.72
N GLN A 430 15.69 4.37 23.26
CA GLN A 430 15.17 4.93 22.01
C GLN A 430 15.67 4.17 20.77
N GLN A 431 16.96 3.82 20.74
CA GLN A 431 17.53 3.01 19.66
C GLN A 431 16.90 1.60 19.66
N ILE A 432 16.68 1.01 20.84
CA ILE A 432 16.03 -0.30 20.99
C ILE A 432 14.59 -0.27 20.45
N GLU A 433 13.78 0.72 20.79
CA GLU A 433 12.41 0.83 20.27
C GLU A 433 12.38 0.96 18.73
N VAL A 434 13.31 1.71 18.13
CA VAL A 434 13.40 1.84 16.66
C VAL A 434 13.89 0.54 16.00
N LEU A 435 14.82 -0.19 16.61
CA LEU A 435 15.19 -1.52 16.13
C LEU A 435 14.03 -2.52 16.29
N MET A 436 13.26 -2.43 17.37
CA MET A 436 12.08 -3.28 17.56
C MET A 436 10.99 -3.00 16.54
N SER A 437 10.77 -1.74 16.14
CA SER A 437 9.85 -1.42 15.04
C SER A 437 10.30 -1.99 13.69
N LEU A 438 11.62 -2.17 13.48
CA LEU A 438 12.20 -2.81 12.29
C LEU A 438 12.32 -4.34 12.37
N GLY A 439 12.28 -4.88 13.59
CA GLY A 439 12.60 -6.28 13.89
C GLY A 439 11.38 -7.18 14.03
N LEU A 440 10.22 -6.59 14.26
CA LEU A 440 9.00 -7.33 14.50
C LEU A 440 8.25 -7.75 13.22
N ASP A 441 8.65 -7.26 12.03
CA ASP A 441 8.15 -7.60 10.67
C ASP A 441 8.33 -9.10 10.25
N LEU A 442 8.45 -9.99 11.22
CA LEU A 442 8.88 -11.39 11.11
C LEU A 442 7.71 -12.38 11.11
N LYS A 443 6.99 -12.39 9.98
CA LYS A 443 7.11 -13.46 8.99
C LYS A 443 6.76 -12.84 7.64
N ALA A 444 7.71 -12.74 6.72
CA ALA A 444 7.30 -12.72 5.31
C ALA A 444 6.45 -13.98 5.08
N VAL A 445 5.25 -13.83 4.50
CA VAL A 445 4.51 -14.97 3.97
C VAL A 445 5.45 -15.67 3.00
N ARG A 446 6.04 -16.77 3.43
CA ARG A 446 6.64 -17.75 2.52
C ARG A 446 5.46 -18.42 1.88
N SER A 447 4.94 -17.82 0.83
CA SER A 447 3.93 -18.47 0.03
C SER A 447 4.55 -19.76 -0.49
N LYS A 448 3.95 -20.91 -0.12
CA LYS A 448 4.18 -22.17 -0.83
C LYS A 448 3.39 -22.13 -2.14
N THR A 449 3.56 -21.07 -2.91
CA THR A 449 2.85 -20.89 -4.17
C THR A 449 3.78 -21.21 -5.31
N ASP A 450 3.32 -22.08 -6.20
CA ASP A 450 3.93 -22.40 -7.49
C ASP A 450 3.75 -21.22 -8.49
N TYR A 451 4.05 -19.99 -8.05
CA TYR A 451 3.90 -18.75 -8.81
C TYR A 451 5.24 -18.03 -8.99
N LEU A 452 5.30 -17.20 -10.02
CA LEU A 452 6.50 -16.42 -10.34
C LEU A 452 6.74 -15.30 -9.31
N PRO A 453 7.99 -14.81 -9.18
CA PRO A 453 8.33 -13.56 -8.49
C PRO A 453 7.36 -12.41 -8.76
N SER A 454 6.79 -11.83 -7.69
CA SER A 454 5.82 -10.75 -7.83
C SER A 454 6.48 -9.48 -8.37
N TYR A 455 5.76 -8.75 -9.22
CA TYR A 455 6.19 -7.44 -9.70
C TYR A 455 5.72 -6.29 -8.77
N HIS A 456 4.88 -6.55 -7.76
CA HIS A 456 4.33 -5.56 -6.82
C HIS A 456 5.36 -5.13 -5.76
N ARG A 457 6.49 -4.56 -6.20
CA ARG A 457 7.66 -4.34 -5.35
C ARG A 457 7.46 -3.33 -4.24
N PHE A 458 6.59 -2.33 -4.43
CA PHE A 458 6.30 -1.40 -3.35
C PHE A 458 5.53 -2.11 -2.23
N GLN A 459 4.56 -2.96 -2.57
CA GLN A 459 3.82 -3.77 -1.60
C GLN A 459 4.72 -4.77 -0.86
N GLU A 460 5.71 -5.37 -1.51
CA GLU A 460 6.71 -6.23 -0.87
C GLU A 460 7.68 -5.49 0.08
N ARG A 461 8.23 -4.36 -0.38
CA ARG A 461 9.47 -3.75 0.17
C ARG A 461 9.24 -2.44 0.92
N GLY A 462 8.08 -1.81 0.73
CA GLY A 462 7.75 -0.50 1.26
C GLY A 462 8.67 0.62 0.75
N LEU A 463 8.94 1.61 1.61
CA LEU A 463 9.82 2.74 1.32
C LEU A 463 10.69 3.13 2.52
N SER A 464 11.83 3.78 2.25
CA SER A 464 12.76 4.27 3.28
C SER A 464 12.93 5.78 3.13
N LEU A 465 12.81 6.51 4.23
CA LEU A 465 12.82 7.97 4.27
C LEU A 465 14.08 8.43 5.00
N PHE A 466 14.81 9.38 4.42
CA PHE A 466 15.99 9.99 5.03
C PHE A 466 15.84 11.51 4.97
N SER A 467 15.97 12.18 6.11
CA SER A 467 16.00 13.65 6.23
C SER A 467 17.25 14.11 6.97
N PHE A 468 17.82 15.24 6.56
CA PHE A 468 19.12 15.72 7.00
C PHE A 468 18.95 17.01 7.80
N THR A 469 19.08 16.92 9.12
CA THR A 469 18.82 18.04 10.04
C THR A 469 20.14 18.60 10.57
N ASN A 470 20.35 19.90 10.40
CA ASN A 470 21.35 20.67 11.15
C ASN A 470 20.63 21.32 12.34
N ASP A 471 21.26 21.33 13.51
CA ASP A 471 20.77 21.99 14.72
C ASP A 471 21.95 22.64 15.45
N ASP A 472 21.73 23.80 16.07
CA ASP A 472 22.77 24.57 16.76
C ASP A 472 23.31 23.84 17.99
N THR A 473 22.50 22.97 18.62
CA THR A 473 22.92 22.14 19.77
C THR A 473 23.97 21.09 19.40
N HIS A 474 24.13 20.79 18.11
CA HIS A 474 25.11 19.83 17.60
C HIS A 474 25.72 20.28 16.26
N ASP A 475 26.11 21.56 16.14
CA ASP A 475 26.56 22.15 14.87
C ASP A 475 27.70 21.38 14.17
N LEU A 476 28.57 20.68 14.88
CA LEU A 476 29.62 19.87 14.23
C LEU A 476 29.11 18.63 13.47
N ARG A 477 27.80 18.35 13.46
CA ARG A 477 27.20 17.25 12.69
C ARG A 477 25.82 17.58 12.09
N THR A 478 25.37 16.70 11.22
CA THR A 478 24.02 16.62 10.65
C THR A 478 23.40 15.30 11.04
N ASP A 479 22.24 15.34 11.67
CA ASP A 479 21.49 14.13 12.02
C ASP A 479 20.83 13.56 10.74
N ILE A 480 21.24 12.36 10.33
CA ILE A 480 20.72 11.65 9.16
C ILE A 480 19.54 10.80 9.62
N ASN A 481 18.45 11.50 9.93
CA ASN A 481 17.21 10.92 10.43
C ASN A 481 16.61 9.95 9.40
N ALA A 482 16.72 8.65 9.70
CA ALA A 482 16.14 7.56 8.93
C ALA A 482 14.80 7.12 9.51
N SER A 483 13.90 6.72 8.63
CA SER A 483 12.59 6.15 8.93
C SER A 483 12.20 5.14 7.84
N PHE A 484 11.30 4.21 8.18
CA PHE A 484 10.98 3.06 7.35
C PHE A 484 9.47 2.78 7.36
N PHE A 485 8.85 2.92 6.20
CA PHE A 485 7.50 2.43 5.93
C PHE A 485 7.67 0.99 5.42
N ALA A 486 7.65 0.01 6.32
CA ALA A 486 8.00 -1.38 6.01
C ALA A 486 6.78 -2.30 5.78
N VAL A 487 5.65 -2.00 6.42
CA VAL A 487 4.41 -2.79 6.35
C VAL A 487 3.35 -2.00 5.59
N THR A 488 3.00 -2.47 4.39
CA THR A 488 1.86 -1.99 3.62
C THR A 488 0.56 -2.58 4.17
N PRO A 489 -0.60 -1.92 3.96
CA PRO A 489 -1.92 -2.49 4.25
C PRO A 489 -2.10 -3.95 3.79
N GLU A 490 -1.71 -4.29 2.56
CA GLU A 490 -1.79 -5.65 2.01
C GLU A 490 -0.86 -6.61 2.76
N ARG A 491 0.36 -6.18 3.10
CA ARG A 491 1.28 -6.99 3.91
C ARG A 491 0.75 -7.21 5.32
N TYR A 492 0.16 -6.19 5.95
CA TYR A 492 -0.50 -6.36 7.25
C TYR A 492 -1.64 -7.39 7.17
N LEU A 493 -2.47 -7.33 6.12
CA LEU A 493 -3.56 -8.29 5.92
C LEU A 493 -3.03 -9.73 5.74
N LEU A 494 -1.96 -9.88 4.95
CA LEU A 494 -1.23 -11.15 4.76
C LEU A 494 -0.58 -11.65 6.08
N ASP A 495 -0.10 -10.76 6.94
CA ASP A 495 0.46 -11.11 8.25
C ASP A 495 -0.62 -11.62 9.22
N ILE A 496 -1.86 -11.10 9.16
CA ILE A 496 -3.02 -11.64 9.89
C ILE A 496 -3.44 -13.01 9.32
N LEU A 497 -3.43 -13.17 7.99
CA LEU A 497 -3.72 -14.45 7.29
C LEU A 497 -2.67 -15.56 7.51
N ASN A 498 -1.59 -15.30 8.26
CA ASN A 498 -0.70 -16.33 8.80
C ASN A 498 -1.21 -16.97 10.11
N LYS A 499 -2.30 -16.44 10.68
CA LYS A 499 -2.82 -16.81 12.01
C LYS A 499 -4.32 -17.02 12.05
N ALA A 500 -5.08 -16.23 11.29
CA ALA A 500 -6.52 -16.10 11.40
C ALA A 500 -7.18 -16.03 10.02
N ALA A 501 -8.34 -16.65 9.86
CA ALA A 501 -9.17 -16.49 8.66
C ALA A 501 -9.83 -15.11 8.64
N ILE A 502 -10.09 -14.54 7.46
CA ILE A 502 -10.67 -13.19 7.34
C ILE A 502 -11.95 -13.21 6.51
N LEU A 503 -13.00 -12.57 7.02
CA LEU A 503 -14.26 -12.29 6.33
C LEU A 503 -14.41 -10.78 6.10
N GLY A 504 -14.18 -10.32 4.87
CA GLY A 504 -14.33 -8.92 4.48
C GLY A 504 -15.75 -8.60 3.99
N LEU A 505 -16.47 -7.72 4.70
CA LEU A 505 -17.85 -7.34 4.37
C LEU A 505 -17.92 -5.89 3.87
N SER A 506 -18.23 -5.66 2.60
CA SER A 506 -18.48 -4.29 2.08
C SER A 506 -19.37 -4.31 0.82
N ALA A 507 -20.04 -3.19 0.53
CA ALA A 507 -20.74 -2.98 -0.73
C ALA A 507 -19.81 -2.66 -1.91
N THR A 508 -18.52 -2.50 -1.63
CA THR A 508 -17.48 -2.20 -2.62
C THR A 508 -16.22 -3.07 -2.40
N ALA A 509 -16.35 -4.19 -1.67
CA ALA A 509 -15.27 -5.11 -1.30
C ALA A 509 -14.44 -5.63 -2.49
N THR A 510 -15.09 -5.82 -3.64
CA THR A 510 -14.48 -6.42 -4.84
C THR A 510 -14.14 -5.40 -5.93
N LEU A 511 -14.30 -4.08 -5.68
CA LEU A 511 -13.94 -3.07 -6.69
C LEU A 511 -12.41 -3.03 -6.90
N PRO A 512 -11.92 -3.15 -8.15
CA PRO A 512 -10.49 -3.22 -8.45
C PRO A 512 -9.86 -1.82 -8.50
N THR A 513 -9.66 -1.22 -7.33
CA THR A 513 -8.87 0.02 -7.14
C THR A 513 -7.81 -0.19 -6.07
N VAL A 514 -6.56 0.12 -6.40
CA VAL A 514 -5.43 0.02 -5.46
C VAL A 514 -5.26 1.25 -4.55
N LEU A 515 -6.08 2.29 -4.74
CA LEU A 515 -6.05 3.52 -3.94
C LEU A 515 -6.98 3.43 -2.72
N ASP A 516 -8.16 2.89 -2.96
CA ASP A 516 -9.33 2.97 -2.07
C ASP A 516 -9.82 1.63 -1.53
N ASN A 517 -9.26 0.54 -2.04
CA ASN A 517 -9.44 -0.83 -1.62
C ASN A 517 -8.06 -1.52 -1.65
N TYR A 518 -7.95 -2.70 -1.03
CA TYR A 518 -6.75 -3.51 -1.14
C TYR A 518 -6.47 -3.89 -2.59
N ASP A 519 -5.18 -4.04 -2.95
CA ASP A 519 -4.80 -4.58 -4.24
C ASP A 519 -5.20 -6.06 -4.34
N LEU A 520 -6.40 -6.29 -4.88
CA LEU A 520 -6.98 -7.63 -5.03
C LEU A 520 -6.23 -8.46 -6.06
N ASP A 521 -5.52 -7.85 -7.02
CA ASP A 521 -4.72 -8.56 -8.01
C ASP A 521 -3.44 -9.10 -7.33
N TYR A 522 -2.76 -8.30 -6.50
CA TYR A 522 -1.65 -8.76 -5.64
C TYR A 522 -2.09 -9.80 -4.60
N LEU A 523 -3.20 -9.56 -3.88
CA LEU A 523 -3.71 -10.53 -2.91
C LEU A 523 -4.08 -11.86 -3.57
N LYS A 524 -4.62 -11.84 -4.79
CA LYS A 524 -4.90 -13.06 -5.58
C LYS A 524 -3.63 -13.78 -6.02
N GLU A 525 -2.57 -13.05 -6.39
CA GLU A 525 -1.25 -13.62 -6.69
C GLU A 525 -0.67 -14.39 -5.48
N ILE A 526 -0.73 -13.81 -4.29
CA ILE A 526 -0.16 -14.41 -3.07
C ILE A 526 -1.05 -15.51 -2.45
N LEU A 527 -2.38 -15.34 -2.46
CA LEU A 527 -3.32 -16.27 -1.80
C LEU A 527 -3.85 -17.37 -2.74
N GLY A 528 -3.87 -17.14 -4.05
CA GLY A 528 -4.46 -18.07 -5.01
C GLY A 528 -5.88 -18.49 -4.63
N LYS A 529 -6.09 -19.79 -4.38
CA LYS A 529 -7.39 -20.37 -3.98
C LYS A 529 -7.87 -19.96 -2.57
N ARG A 530 -6.99 -19.36 -1.74
CA ARG A 530 -7.36 -18.83 -0.42
C ARG A 530 -8.11 -17.50 -0.49
N LEU A 531 -8.12 -16.81 -1.64
CA LEU A 531 -9.02 -15.69 -1.88
C LEU A 531 -10.37 -16.24 -2.38
N GLN A 532 -11.42 -16.11 -1.57
CA GLN A 532 -12.72 -16.73 -1.78
C GLN A 532 -13.84 -15.70 -1.99
N ASP A 533 -14.82 -16.04 -2.82
CA ASP A 533 -16.05 -15.27 -3.01
C ASP A 533 -17.16 -15.80 -2.08
N GLY A 534 -17.54 -15.01 -1.10
CA GLY A 534 -18.59 -15.38 -0.15
C GLY A 534 -20.01 -15.36 -0.75
N SER A 535 -20.23 -14.72 -1.91
CA SER A 535 -21.55 -14.68 -2.56
C SER A 535 -22.04 -16.06 -3.04
N VAL A 536 -21.12 -17.02 -3.18
CA VAL A 536 -21.42 -18.43 -3.46
C VAL A 536 -22.35 -19.03 -2.40
N TYR A 537 -22.21 -18.62 -1.13
CA TYR A 537 -23.03 -19.09 0.00
C TYR A 537 -24.42 -18.45 0.09
N PHE A 538 -24.76 -17.48 -0.77
CA PHE A 538 -26.09 -16.86 -0.73
C PHE A 538 -27.18 -17.83 -1.21
N SER A 539 -28.10 -18.14 -0.32
CA SER A 539 -29.38 -18.80 -0.62
C SER A 539 -30.21 -18.07 -1.69
N THR A 540 -31.10 -18.79 -2.35
CA THR A 540 -32.02 -18.24 -3.37
C THR A 540 -32.89 -17.11 -2.81
N ALA A 541 -33.35 -17.24 -1.56
CA ALA A 541 -34.10 -16.20 -0.86
C ALA A 541 -33.25 -14.93 -0.64
N THR A 542 -32.00 -15.07 -0.22
CA THR A 542 -31.07 -13.92 -0.15
C THR A 542 -30.84 -13.27 -1.51
N LYS A 543 -30.61 -14.05 -2.57
CA LYS A 543 -30.44 -13.51 -3.93
C LYS A 543 -31.67 -12.73 -4.39
N ALA A 544 -32.88 -13.21 -4.09
CA ALA A 544 -34.13 -12.48 -4.36
C ALA A 544 -34.28 -11.21 -3.51
N ALA A 545 -34.02 -11.28 -2.19
CA ALA A 545 -34.11 -10.14 -1.29
C ALA A 545 -33.11 -9.02 -1.65
N LEU A 546 -31.91 -9.37 -2.15
CA LEU A 546 -30.90 -8.41 -2.62
C LEU A 546 -31.28 -7.74 -3.96
N ASN A 547 -32.19 -8.31 -4.75
CA ASN A 547 -32.63 -7.76 -6.03
C ASN A 547 -33.59 -6.55 -5.88
N LEU A 548 -33.04 -5.42 -5.44
CA LEU A 548 -33.79 -4.18 -5.25
C LEU A 548 -34.38 -3.64 -6.56
N LYS A 549 -33.73 -3.91 -7.70
CA LYS A 549 -34.19 -3.52 -9.04
C LYS A 549 -35.55 -4.13 -9.38
N GLN A 550 -35.71 -5.43 -9.15
CA GLN A 550 -36.98 -6.12 -9.36
C GLN A 550 -38.08 -5.57 -8.44
N ARG A 551 -37.76 -5.31 -7.16
CA ARG A 551 -38.70 -4.71 -6.20
C ARG A 551 -39.14 -3.30 -6.62
N TYR A 552 -38.23 -2.48 -7.14
CA TYR A 552 -38.57 -1.16 -7.71
C TYR A 552 -39.47 -1.27 -8.95
N GLN A 553 -39.23 -2.24 -9.84
CA GLN A 553 -40.07 -2.49 -11.01
C GLN A 553 -41.49 -2.91 -10.60
N GLN A 554 -41.62 -3.82 -9.64
CA GLN A 554 -42.91 -4.27 -9.08
C GLN A 554 -43.68 -3.13 -8.40
N ALA A 555 -42.99 -2.25 -7.68
CA ALA A 555 -43.56 -1.08 -7.02
C ALA A 555 -43.78 0.13 -7.96
N ASN A 556 -43.44 0.00 -9.26
CA ASN A 556 -43.48 1.07 -10.26
C ASN A 556 -42.74 2.36 -9.83
N ILE A 557 -41.55 2.20 -9.24
CA ILE A 557 -40.66 3.32 -8.87
C ILE A 557 -39.87 3.76 -10.09
N LYS A 558 -39.98 5.05 -10.44
CA LYS A 558 -39.23 5.67 -11.52
C LYS A 558 -37.98 6.37 -10.99
N ILE A 559 -36.82 6.03 -11.55
CA ILE A 559 -35.58 6.76 -11.29
C ILE A 559 -35.35 7.73 -12.45
N VAL A 560 -35.14 9.00 -12.13
CA VAL A 560 -34.95 10.08 -13.10
C VAL A 560 -33.55 10.68 -12.92
N PRO A 561 -32.55 10.19 -13.66
CA PRO A 561 -31.25 10.84 -13.78
C PRO A 561 -31.35 12.08 -14.69
N GLU A 562 -30.62 13.13 -14.34
CA GLU A 562 -30.65 14.41 -15.05
C GLU A 562 -29.30 15.15 -14.97
N VAL A 563 -28.84 15.73 -16.09
CA VAL A 563 -27.57 16.48 -16.15
C VAL A 563 -27.73 17.93 -15.71
N MET A 564 -26.92 18.35 -14.74
CA MET A 564 -26.75 19.75 -14.36
C MET A 564 -25.66 20.38 -15.24
N THR A 565 -26.04 21.36 -16.06
CA THR A 565 -25.11 22.11 -16.93
C THR A 565 -25.06 23.57 -16.51
N SER A 566 -23.86 24.13 -16.36
CA SER A 566 -23.67 25.56 -16.14
C SER A 566 -24.03 26.35 -17.40
N LYS A 567 -24.80 27.44 -17.23
CA LYS A 567 -25.01 28.46 -18.26
C LYS A 567 -24.02 29.63 -18.12
N SER A 568 -24.17 30.64 -18.97
CA SER A 568 -23.39 31.89 -18.99
C SER A 568 -23.63 32.77 -17.76
N SER A 569 -24.87 32.83 -17.28
CA SER A 569 -25.28 33.60 -16.10
C SER A 569 -26.30 32.84 -15.25
N LEU A 570 -26.56 33.34 -14.04
CA LEU A 570 -27.62 32.83 -13.17
C LEU A 570 -29.03 33.07 -13.74
N ILE A 571 -29.21 34.15 -14.51
CA ILE A 571 -30.47 34.46 -15.20
C ILE A 571 -30.76 33.40 -16.27
N ASP A 572 -29.78 33.09 -17.10
CA ASP A 572 -29.90 32.05 -18.14
C ASP A 572 -30.20 30.68 -17.51
N GLN A 573 -29.54 30.35 -16.39
CA GLN A 573 -29.80 29.13 -15.63
C GLN A 573 -31.27 29.04 -15.21
N LEU A 574 -31.81 30.09 -14.57
CA LEU A 574 -33.21 30.14 -14.14
C LEU A 574 -34.20 30.03 -15.32
N GLN A 575 -33.96 30.74 -16.41
CA GLN A 575 -34.82 30.73 -17.60
C GLN A 575 -34.89 29.35 -18.28
N THR A 576 -33.85 28.51 -18.16
CA THR A 576 -33.91 27.13 -18.67
C THR A 576 -34.84 26.21 -17.88
N ARG A 577 -35.14 26.55 -16.62
CA ARG A 577 -35.99 25.78 -15.71
C ARG A 577 -37.41 26.32 -15.63
N VAL A 578 -37.55 27.63 -15.53
CA VAL A 578 -38.81 28.31 -15.24
C VAL A 578 -39.35 28.94 -16.51
N LYS A 579 -40.48 28.42 -17.01
CA LYS A 579 -41.15 28.93 -18.21
C LYS A 579 -42.15 30.06 -17.94
N THR A 580 -42.49 30.30 -16.67
CA THR A 580 -43.34 31.41 -16.23
C THR A 580 -42.50 32.67 -15.99
N PRO A 581 -43.03 33.88 -16.24
CA PRO A 581 -42.36 35.12 -15.86
C PRO A 581 -42.02 35.13 -14.36
N LEU A 582 -40.79 35.51 -14.04
CA LEU A 582 -40.31 35.74 -12.67
C LEU A 582 -40.21 37.25 -12.39
N ASP A 583 -40.13 37.62 -11.11
CA ASP A 583 -39.87 38.99 -10.70
C ASP A 583 -38.47 39.44 -11.20
N VAL A 584 -38.48 40.33 -12.19
CA VAL A 584 -37.27 40.82 -12.88
C VAL A 584 -36.35 41.61 -11.94
N GLN A 585 -36.91 42.32 -10.95
CA GLN A 585 -36.09 43.08 -10.00
C GLN A 585 -35.34 42.13 -9.07
N LYS A 586 -36.04 41.17 -8.45
CA LYS A 586 -35.41 40.13 -7.60
C LYS A 586 -34.41 39.29 -8.39
N GLN A 587 -34.74 38.88 -9.61
CA GLN A 587 -33.84 38.12 -10.48
C GLN A 587 -32.55 38.90 -10.80
N THR A 588 -32.67 40.19 -11.13
CA THR A 588 -31.52 41.06 -11.42
C THR A 588 -30.66 41.29 -10.17
N GLN A 589 -31.28 41.54 -9.01
CA GLN A 589 -30.59 41.70 -7.73
C GLN A 589 -29.78 40.45 -7.35
N LEU A 590 -30.39 39.26 -7.46
CA LEU A 590 -29.73 37.98 -7.19
C LEU A 590 -28.55 37.72 -8.14
N ALA A 591 -28.69 38.08 -9.43
CA ALA A 591 -27.61 37.96 -10.41
C ALA A 591 -26.44 38.93 -10.13
N GLN A 592 -26.73 40.17 -9.71
CA GLN A 592 -25.70 41.13 -9.30
C GLN A 592 -24.93 40.66 -8.06
N GLN A 593 -25.63 40.11 -7.05
CA GLN A 593 -25.00 39.51 -5.87
C GLN A 593 -24.09 38.33 -6.26
N PHE A 594 -24.49 37.51 -7.24
CA PHE A 594 -23.68 36.40 -7.72
C PHE A 594 -22.39 36.85 -8.41
N GLU A 595 -22.44 37.80 -9.35
CA GLU A 595 -21.22 38.30 -10.00
C GLU A 595 -20.32 39.06 -9.01
N ALA A 596 -20.89 39.77 -8.02
CA ALA A 596 -20.11 40.36 -6.92
C ALA A 596 -19.35 39.30 -6.12
N GLN A 597 -19.97 38.16 -5.81
CA GLN A 597 -19.30 37.03 -5.14
C GLN A 597 -18.19 36.42 -6.01
N LEU A 598 -18.37 36.36 -7.34
CA LEU A 598 -17.36 35.84 -8.27
C LEU A 598 -16.14 36.75 -8.43
N ASN A 599 -16.30 38.06 -8.21
CA ASN A 599 -15.20 39.01 -8.22
C ASN A 599 -14.26 38.84 -7.01
N LEU A 600 -14.70 38.19 -5.92
CA LEU A 600 -13.89 37.84 -4.76
C LEU A 600 -12.99 36.61 -4.99
N ILE A 601 -13.04 35.98 -6.16
CA ILE A 601 -12.30 34.75 -6.49
C ILE A 601 -11.20 35.03 -7.50
N ASP A 602 -10.03 34.41 -7.27
CA ASP A 602 -8.90 34.36 -8.20
C ASP A 602 -9.35 34.07 -9.64
N GLU A 603 -8.85 34.87 -10.59
CA GLU A 603 -9.20 34.74 -12.01
C GLU A 603 -8.97 33.33 -12.56
N GLN A 604 -7.87 32.68 -12.16
CA GLN A 604 -7.53 31.30 -12.53
C GLN A 604 -8.56 30.24 -12.07
N GLN A 605 -9.33 30.54 -11.02
CA GLN A 605 -10.33 29.63 -10.45
C GLN A 605 -11.77 30.04 -10.78
N ARG A 606 -12.00 31.31 -11.17
CA ARG A 606 -13.33 31.93 -11.32
C ARG A 606 -14.27 31.13 -12.23
N SER A 607 -13.78 30.65 -13.38
CA SER A 607 -14.59 29.85 -14.32
C SER A 607 -15.09 28.53 -13.69
N TYR A 608 -14.20 27.79 -13.03
CA TYR A 608 -14.54 26.53 -12.36
C TYR A 608 -15.52 26.75 -11.20
N ILE A 609 -15.29 27.77 -10.37
CA ILE A 609 -16.18 28.07 -9.24
C ILE A 609 -17.54 28.62 -9.70
N LYS A 610 -17.59 29.42 -10.77
CA LYS A 610 -18.85 29.85 -11.41
C LYS A 610 -19.70 28.66 -11.84
N SER A 611 -19.08 27.67 -12.51
CA SER A 611 -19.75 26.43 -12.89
C SER A 611 -20.28 25.63 -11.68
N ARG A 612 -19.47 25.51 -10.62
CA ARG A 612 -19.84 24.83 -9.37
C ARG A 612 -21.04 25.49 -8.67
N TYR A 613 -21.07 26.82 -8.58
CA TYR A 613 -22.21 27.54 -8.00
C TYR A 613 -23.47 27.42 -8.86
N LEU A 614 -23.36 27.63 -10.18
CA LEU A 614 -24.52 27.56 -11.08
C LEU A 614 -25.18 26.18 -11.08
N THR A 615 -24.39 25.10 -11.08
CA THR A 615 -24.90 23.73 -10.99
C THR A 615 -25.50 23.39 -9.60
N LEU A 616 -24.94 23.94 -8.51
CA LEU A 616 -25.56 23.84 -7.18
C LEU A 616 -26.91 24.59 -7.13
N PHE A 617 -26.98 25.81 -7.64
CA PHE A 617 -28.21 26.60 -7.61
C PHE A 617 -29.28 26.03 -8.54
N ASP A 618 -28.90 25.43 -9.68
CA ASP A 618 -29.82 24.66 -10.54
C ASP A 618 -30.47 23.49 -9.77
N SER A 619 -29.71 22.80 -8.90
CA SER A 619 -30.26 21.74 -8.03
C SER A 619 -31.24 22.27 -6.97
N PHE A 620 -31.05 23.50 -6.48
CA PHE A 620 -32.04 24.16 -5.60
C PHE A 620 -33.32 24.48 -6.37
N VAL A 621 -33.22 24.98 -7.60
CA VAL A 621 -34.37 25.26 -8.47
C VAL A 621 -35.17 23.99 -8.73
N VAL A 622 -34.52 22.86 -9.05
CA VAL A 622 -35.19 21.57 -9.22
C VAL A 622 -35.88 21.10 -7.93
N PHE A 623 -35.24 21.25 -6.77
CA PHE A 623 -35.83 20.91 -5.47
C PHE A 623 -37.06 21.75 -5.13
N LEU A 624 -37.00 23.06 -5.36
CA LEU A 624 -38.09 23.99 -5.04
C LEU A 624 -39.31 23.76 -5.95
N LEU A 625 -39.09 23.54 -7.25
CA LEU A 625 -40.16 23.34 -8.24
C LEU A 625 -40.90 21.99 -8.16
N ASP A 626 -40.29 20.93 -7.62
CA ASP A 626 -40.94 19.62 -7.47
C ASP A 626 -41.35 19.35 -6.02
N SER A 627 -42.61 19.62 -5.71
CA SER A 627 -43.19 19.44 -4.37
C SER A 627 -43.15 18.00 -3.85
N ASN A 628 -42.90 17.00 -4.70
CA ASN A 628 -42.75 15.60 -4.27
C ASN A 628 -41.41 15.33 -3.57
N LEU A 629 -40.40 16.20 -3.73
CA LEU A 629 -39.08 16.03 -3.14
C LEU A 629 -39.08 16.45 -1.67
N THR A 630 -39.40 15.53 -0.76
CA THR A 630 -39.60 15.83 0.68
C THR A 630 -38.28 15.95 1.45
N SER A 631 -37.32 15.07 1.18
CA SER A 631 -35.95 15.16 1.68
C SER A 631 -34.95 14.94 0.54
N PHE A 632 -34.00 15.86 0.37
CA PHE A 632 -33.08 15.86 -0.78
C PHE A 632 -31.65 16.16 -0.31
N LEU A 633 -30.63 15.58 -0.95
CA LEU A 633 -29.23 15.73 -0.54
C LEU A 633 -28.33 16.27 -1.66
N GLY A 634 -27.71 17.43 -1.47
CA GLY A 634 -26.58 17.90 -2.26
C GLY A 634 -25.23 17.47 -1.69
N LEU A 635 -24.41 16.82 -2.52
CA LEU A 635 -23.03 16.44 -2.22
C LEU A 635 -22.05 17.21 -3.09
N GLN A 636 -20.99 17.72 -2.46
CA GLN A 636 -19.92 18.50 -3.07
C GLN A 636 -18.54 17.96 -2.64
N SER A 637 -17.46 18.30 -3.35
CA SER A 637 -16.10 18.03 -2.86
C SER A 637 -15.69 18.88 -1.66
N GLN A 638 -16.19 20.12 -1.60
CA GLN A 638 -15.81 21.11 -0.60
C GLN A 638 -17.01 21.46 0.30
N LEU A 639 -16.82 21.44 1.61
CA LEU A 639 -17.82 21.94 2.55
C LEU A 639 -17.99 23.46 2.44
N PRO A 640 -19.24 23.96 2.50
CA PRO A 640 -19.49 25.39 2.71
C PRO A 640 -18.90 25.89 4.03
N ALA A 641 -18.29 27.07 4.00
CA ALA A 641 -17.71 27.73 5.16
C ALA A 641 -17.98 29.23 5.14
N TYR A 642 -17.92 29.87 6.30
CA TYR A 642 -17.83 31.34 6.38
C TYR A 642 -16.45 31.78 5.86
N ASP A 643 -16.40 33.00 5.30
CA ASP A 643 -15.18 33.68 4.83
C ASP A 643 -14.38 32.90 3.77
N LYS A 644 -15.07 32.06 2.98
CA LYS A 644 -14.47 31.31 1.86
C LYS A 644 -15.24 31.56 0.56
N PRO A 645 -14.85 32.56 -0.26
CA PRO A 645 -15.56 32.90 -1.50
C PRO A 645 -15.77 31.72 -2.46
N THR A 646 -14.89 30.72 -2.46
CA THR A 646 -14.97 29.51 -3.30
C THR A 646 -16.07 28.51 -2.92
N MET A 647 -16.64 28.63 -1.72
CA MET A 647 -17.80 27.85 -1.24
C MET A 647 -18.44 28.55 -0.02
N ASP A 648 -18.95 29.76 -0.22
CA ASP A 648 -19.38 30.64 0.87
C ASP A 648 -20.74 30.23 1.41
N ARG A 649 -20.78 29.92 2.71
CA ARG A 649 -21.99 29.43 3.36
C ARG A 649 -23.10 30.48 3.42
N LYS A 650 -22.77 31.73 3.78
CA LYS A 650 -23.77 32.80 3.95
C LYS A 650 -24.38 33.17 2.60
N PHE A 651 -23.56 33.22 1.55
CA PHE A 651 -24.04 33.43 0.19
C PHE A 651 -24.96 32.31 -0.27
N ILE A 652 -24.60 31.03 -0.05
CA ILE A 652 -25.47 29.89 -0.39
C ILE A 652 -26.81 29.93 0.39
N GLU A 653 -26.78 30.28 1.67
CA GLU A 653 -27.99 30.51 2.49
C GLU A 653 -28.87 31.63 1.91
N THR A 654 -28.27 32.76 1.54
CA THR A 654 -28.96 33.91 0.92
C THR A 654 -29.58 33.54 -0.43
N VAL A 655 -28.85 32.84 -1.31
CA VAL A 655 -29.36 32.42 -2.62
C VAL A 655 -30.51 31.42 -2.49
N PHE A 656 -30.42 30.44 -1.59
CA PHE A 656 -31.51 29.47 -1.38
C PHE A 656 -32.80 30.16 -0.94
N ASN A 657 -32.72 31.07 0.02
CA ASN A 657 -33.90 31.80 0.52
C ASN A 657 -34.50 32.71 -0.56
N GLN A 658 -33.68 33.48 -1.28
CA GLN A 658 -34.17 34.32 -2.39
C GLN A 658 -34.77 33.49 -3.53
N LEU A 659 -34.24 32.30 -3.83
CA LEU A 659 -34.85 31.38 -4.79
C LEU A 659 -36.20 30.84 -4.30
N ALA A 660 -36.34 30.55 -3.00
CA ALA A 660 -37.63 30.16 -2.42
C ALA A 660 -38.66 31.31 -2.51
N ASP A 661 -38.26 32.55 -2.25
CA ASP A 661 -39.13 33.74 -2.36
C ASP A 661 -39.44 34.18 -3.80
N LEU A 662 -38.67 33.68 -4.79
CA LEU A 662 -38.81 34.01 -6.21
C LEU A 662 -39.61 32.96 -6.99
N LEU A 663 -39.49 31.69 -6.63
CA LEU A 663 -40.13 30.58 -7.36
C LEU A 663 -41.56 30.31 -6.87
N PRO A 664 -42.48 29.84 -7.74
CA PRO A 664 -43.84 29.49 -7.34
C PRO A 664 -43.86 28.42 -6.24
N GLN A 665 -44.38 28.77 -5.06
CA GLN A 665 -44.49 27.85 -3.93
C GLN A 665 -45.74 26.97 -4.04
N VAL A 666 -45.58 25.69 -3.68
CA VAL A 666 -46.64 24.66 -3.73
C VAL A 666 -46.96 24.08 -2.35
N ASP A 667 -46.12 24.35 -1.34
CA ASP A 667 -46.20 23.74 -0.01
C ASP A 667 -46.19 24.81 1.11
N HIS A 668 -46.84 24.49 2.24
CA HIS A 668 -46.79 25.26 3.48
C HIS A 668 -46.51 24.34 4.68
N PRO A 669 -45.50 24.62 5.54
CA PRO A 669 -44.50 25.68 5.47
C PRO A 669 -43.39 25.51 4.42
N THR A 670 -42.70 26.63 4.14
CA THR A 670 -41.57 26.79 3.21
C THR A 670 -40.48 25.71 3.37
N PRO A 671 -39.87 25.23 2.27
CA PRO A 671 -38.75 24.30 2.34
C PRO A 671 -37.51 24.90 3.03
N GLN A 672 -36.69 24.04 3.65
CA GLN A 672 -35.57 24.46 4.50
C GLN A 672 -34.22 23.89 4.04
N LEU A 673 -33.20 24.74 3.94
CA LEU A 673 -31.81 24.32 3.75
C LEU A 673 -31.17 23.94 5.10
N ARG A 674 -30.35 22.88 5.11
CA ARG A 674 -29.56 22.44 6.26
C ARG A 674 -28.16 22.00 5.84
N PHE A 675 -27.15 22.65 6.41
CA PHE A 675 -25.74 22.30 6.22
C PHE A 675 -25.34 21.19 7.19
N ILE A 676 -24.75 20.13 6.65
CA ILE A 676 -24.20 19.03 7.44
C ILE A 676 -22.68 19.12 7.35
N THR A 677 -22.00 19.43 8.46
CA THR A 677 -20.57 19.80 8.49
C THR A 677 -19.83 19.13 9.66
N THR A 678 -18.55 18.81 9.47
CA THR A 678 -17.68 18.30 10.57
C THR A 678 -17.22 19.39 11.55
N ARG A 679 -17.43 20.66 11.23
CA ARG A 679 -16.95 21.84 11.99
C ARG A 679 -18.06 22.57 12.75
N GLY A 680 -19.23 21.95 12.90
CA GLY A 680 -20.36 22.52 13.63
C GLY A 680 -20.21 22.39 15.15
N GLN A 681 -21.02 23.14 15.90
CA GLN A 681 -21.11 23.04 17.37
C GLN A 681 -21.58 21.66 17.85
N THR A 682 -22.37 20.96 17.04
CA THR A 682 -22.85 19.59 17.27
C THR A 682 -22.25 18.63 16.25
N ASN A 683 -22.16 17.34 16.58
CA ASN A 683 -21.61 16.35 15.66
C ASN A 683 -22.53 16.11 14.43
N VAL A 684 -21.97 15.50 13.38
CA VAL A 684 -22.67 15.22 12.10
C VAL A 684 -23.96 14.41 12.27
N ALA A 685 -23.99 13.45 13.21
CA ALA A 685 -25.18 12.61 13.43
C ALA A 685 -26.33 13.41 14.05
N THR A 686 -26.02 14.30 15.01
CA THR A 686 -27.00 15.23 15.60
C THR A 686 -27.53 16.22 14.57
N GLN A 687 -26.66 16.78 13.71
CA GLN A 687 -27.07 17.66 12.61
C GLN A 687 -28.02 16.95 11.63
N LEU A 688 -27.70 15.72 11.24
CA LEU A 688 -28.56 14.90 10.36
C LEU A 688 -29.90 14.57 11.02
N ALA A 689 -29.90 14.09 12.27
CA ALA A 689 -31.12 13.75 12.99
C ALA A 689 -32.06 14.96 13.13
N GLY A 690 -31.53 16.14 13.50
CA GLY A 690 -32.31 17.36 13.61
C GLY A 690 -32.86 17.85 12.26
N ALA A 691 -32.10 17.73 11.17
CA ALA A 691 -32.56 18.12 9.83
C ALA A 691 -33.62 17.16 9.26
N LEU A 692 -33.45 15.85 9.50
CA LEU A 692 -34.34 14.79 9.01
C LEU A 692 -35.60 14.60 9.87
N ALA A 693 -35.61 15.09 11.11
CA ALA A 693 -36.82 15.16 11.94
C ALA A 693 -37.85 16.19 11.42
N LEU A 694 -37.42 17.17 10.61
CA LEU A 694 -38.29 18.22 10.06
C LEU A 694 -39.43 17.64 9.20
N PRO A 695 -39.20 16.88 8.11
CA PRO A 695 -40.29 16.25 7.34
C PRO A 695 -41.06 15.18 8.14
N ALA A 696 -40.48 14.59 9.19
CA ALA A 696 -41.17 13.63 10.03
C ALA A 696 -42.24 14.29 10.94
N THR A 697 -41.98 15.51 11.42
CA THR A 697 -42.76 16.19 12.48
C THR A 697 -43.47 17.46 12.03
N GLN A 698 -43.06 18.06 10.92
CA GLN A 698 -43.59 19.30 10.35
C GLN A 698 -43.97 19.07 8.88
N ASN A 699 -44.94 19.82 8.34
CA ASN A 699 -45.32 19.73 6.92
C ASN A 699 -44.32 20.46 5.98
N THR A 700 -43.02 20.28 6.21
CA THR A 700 -41.93 20.99 5.51
C THR A 700 -41.06 20.02 4.72
N ARG A 701 -40.35 20.54 3.71
CA ARG A 701 -39.39 19.78 2.88
C ARG A 701 -37.97 20.23 3.22
N VAL A 702 -36.99 19.32 3.20
CA VAL A 702 -35.60 19.63 3.61
C VAL A 702 -34.58 19.36 2.50
N TYR A 703 -33.73 20.36 2.22
CA TYR A 703 -32.53 20.19 1.41
C TYR A 703 -31.32 20.09 2.35
N LEU A 704 -30.62 18.96 2.33
CA LEU A 704 -29.37 18.72 3.03
C LEU A 704 -28.21 19.11 2.10
N LEU A 705 -27.26 19.94 2.55
CA LEU A 705 -26.03 20.24 1.79
C LEU A 705 -24.80 19.81 2.59
N SER A 706 -23.94 18.99 1.98
CA SER A 706 -22.74 18.47 2.61
C SER A 706 -21.64 18.12 1.60
N ALA A 707 -20.54 17.57 2.10
CA ALA A 707 -19.46 17.02 1.29
C ALA A 707 -19.43 15.48 1.36
N TYR A 708 -18.96 14.84 0.28
CA TYR A 708 -18.85 13.37 0.19
C TYR A 708 -18.14 12.73 1.41
N GLN A 709 -17.05 13.33 1.87
CA GLN A 709 -16.29 12.87 3.04
C GLN A 709 -17.01 13.11 4.38
N THR A 710 -17.88 14.12 4.47
CA THR A 710 -18.57 14.49 5.72
C THR A 710 -19.74 13.58 6.02
N ILE A 711 -20.52 13.22 5.00
CA ILE A 711 -21.48 12.12 5.08
C ILE A 711 -20.68 10.81 4.90
N GLY A 712 -19.77 10.56 5.85
CA GLY A 712 -18.92 9.37 5.89
C GLY A 712 -19.69 8.10 6.26
N VAL A 713 -18.97 6.98 6.34
CA VAL A 713 -19.52 5.65 6.66
C VAL A 713 -20.33 5.67 7.96
N GLY A 714 -21.38 4.84 8.03
CA GLY A 714 -22.24 4.69 9.22
C GLY A 714 -23.14 5.88 9.59
N GLN A 715 -23.21 6.96 8.79
CA GLN A 715 -24.27 7.97 8.98
C GLN A 715 -25.61 7.45 8.43
N ASN A 716 -26.72 7.77 9.10
CA ASN A 716 -28.07 7.46 8.65
C ASN A 716 -28.65 8.65 7.87
N LEU A 717 -29.26 8.36 6.72
CA LEU A 717 -29.93 9.34 5.85
C LEU A 717 -31.43 9.08 5.71
N GLN A 718 -31.88 7.90 6.13
CA GLN A 718 -33.27 7.52 6.23
C GLN A 718 -33.92 8.11 7.49
N HIS A 719 -35.16 8.58 7.38
CA HIS A 719 -35.88 9.29 8.45
C HIS A 719 -37.23 8.64 8.75
N GLN A 720 -37.88 9.03 9.85
CA GLN A 720 -39.18 8.47 10.26
C GLN A 720 -40.30 9.01 9.37
N LEU A 721 -41.18 8.14 8.88
CA LEU A 721 -42.17 8.48 7.84
C LEU A 721 -43.25 9.46 8.34
N GLY A 722 -43.18 10.71 7.86
CA GLY A 722 -44.08 11.80 8.24
C GLY A 722 -45.51 11.66 7.68
N ALA A 723 -46.48 12.32 8.33
CA ALA A 723 -47.90 12.18 8.00
C ALA A 723 -48.25 12.61 6.56
N PHE A 724 -47.61 13.65 6.02
CA PHE A 724 -47.81 14.09 4.64
C PHE A 724 -47.08 13.21 3.61
N GLU A 725 -45.99 12.57 4.02
CA GLU A 725 -45.19 11.67 3.19
C GLU A 725 -45.89 10.33 2.97
N ARG A 726 -46.65 9.83 3.96
CA ARG A 726 -47.44 8.57 3.88
C ARG A 726 -48.31 8.44 2.63
N LYS A 727 -48.84 9.56 2.10
CA LYS A 727 -49.69 9.57 0.89
C LYS A 727 -48.88 9.51 -0.42
N ARG A 728 -47.56 9.68 -0.36
CA ARG A 728 -46.66 9.86 -1.52
C ARG A 728 -45.72 8.65 -1.73
N VAL A 729 -45.56 7.80 -0.73
CA VAL A 729 -44.64 6.65 -0.72
C VAL A 729 -45.27 5.33 -1.20
N VAL A 730 -44.40 4.38 -1.55
CA VAL A 730 -44.72 2.97 -1.83
C VAL A 730 -43.73 2.10 -1.06
N ILE A 731 -44.21 0.95 -0.57
CA ILE A 731 -43.40 -0.03 0.17
C ILE A 731 -42.72 -0.99 -0.81
N VAL A 732 -41.40 -1.18 -0.66
CA VAL A 732 -40.58 -2.16 -1.40
C VAL A 732 -40.00 -3.25 -0.50
N ALA A 733 -40.64 -3.57 0.63
CA ALA A 733 -40.21 -4.67 1.49
C ALA A 733 -40.12 -5.99 0.69
N PRO A 734 -39.12 -6.85 0.95
CA PRO A 734 -39.13 -8.21 0.42
C PRO A 734 -40.26 -9.03 1.08
N ALA A 735 -40.70 -10.11 0.43
CA ALA A 735 -41.90 -10.86 0.84
C ALA A 735 -41.78 -11.56 2.21
N ASP A 736 -40.55 -11.80 2.65
CA ASP A 736 -40.14 -12.43 3.91
C ASP A 736 -39.77 -11.41 5.01
N ALA A 737 -40.01 -10.12 4.80
CA ALA A 737 -39.75 -9.09 5.80
C ALA A 737 -40.61 -9.29 7.06
N ALA A 738 -39.98 -9.23 8.23
CA ALA A 738 -40.69 -9.27 9.51
C ALA A 738 -41.59 -8.04 9.66
N THR A 739 -42.83 -8.24 10.12
CA THR A 739 -43.84 -7.19 10.24
C THR A 739 -43.48 -6.06 11.22
N ASN A 740 -42.52 -6.31 12.13
CA ASN A 740 -41.97 -5.36 13.08
C ASN A 740 -40.59 -4.78 12.66
N ASP A 741 -40.13 -5.02 11.42
CA ASP A 741 -38.86 -4.48 10.94
C ASP A 741 -38.92 -2.93 10.90
N PRO A 742 -38.00 -2.23 11.59
CA PRO A 742 -38.03 -0.77 11.71
C PRO A 742 -37.83 -0.04 10.37
N ARG A 743 -37.53 -0.74 9.27
CA ARG A 743 -37.53 -0.20 7.91
C ARG A 743 -38.95 0.07 7.37
N HIS A 744 -40.00 -0.51 7.95
CA HIS A 744 -41.39 -0.24 7.61
C HIS A 744 -41.86 1.17 8.03
N ASP A 745 -41.29 1.76 9.09
CA ASP A 745 -41.63 3.11 9.56
C ASP A 745 -40.67 4.20 9.08
N ARG A 746 -39.75 3.85 8.16
CA ARG A 746 -38.70 4.76 7.67
C ARG A 746 -38.83 5.02 6.17
N LEU A 747 -38.33 6.18 5.74
CA LEU A 747 -38.27 6.65 4.36
C LEU A 747 -36.82 6.97 3.99
N ASP A 748 -36.39 6.55 2.80
CA ASP A 748 -35.12 7.01 2.20
C ASP A 748 -35.31 8.36 1.46
N LEU A 749 -34.21 9.07 1.21
CA LEU A 749 -34.21 10.37 0.53
C LEU A 749 -34.91 10.34 -0.85
N ALA A 750 -35.63 11.42 -1.17
CA ALA A 750 -36.32 11.62 -2.45
C ALA A 750 -35.37 11.79 -3.65
N GLY A 751 -34.14 12.20 -3.40
CA GLY A 751 -33.15 12.39 -4.45
C GLY A 751 -31.82 12.91 -3.94
N VAL A 752 -30.86 12.97 -4.87
CA VAL A 752 -29.51 13.48 -4.63
C VAL A 752 -29.06 14.40 -5.76
N TYR A 753 -28.26 15.40 -5.42
CA TYR A 753 -27.40 16.14 -6.33
C TYR A 753 -25.94 15.76 -6.10
N LEU A 754 -25.28 15.33 -7.17
CA LEU A 754 -23.89 14.90 -7.22
C LEU A 754 -23.06 16.00 -7.91
N GLY A 755 -22.43 16.85 -7.11
CA GLY A 755 -21.40 17.79 -7.56
C GLY A 755 -20.06 17.08 -7.82
N ASP A 756 -19.15 17.80 -8.49
CA ASP A 756 -17.85 17.27 -8.92
C ASP A 756 -17.02 16.66 -7.77
N VAL A 757 -16.37 15.54 -8.05
CA VAL A 757 -15.36 14.92 -7.16
C VAL A 757 -13.95 15.34 -7.62
N THR A 758 -13.21 16.06 -6.77
CA THR A 758 -11.90 16.65 -7.09
C THR A 758 -10.71 16.05 -6.32
N HIS A 759 -10.95 15.13 -5.38
CA HIS A 759 -9.93 14.60 -4.46
C HIS A 759 -9.98 13.07 -4.39
N ILE A 760 -9.51 12.41 -5.45
CA ILE A 760 -9.28 10.95 -5.47
C ILE A 760 -7.84 10.64 -5.04
N LEU A 761 -6.86 11.22 -5.73
CA LEU A 761 -5.48 11.23 -5.28
C LEU A 761 -5.21 12.46 -4.41
N SER A 762 -4.28 12.29 -3.48
CA SER A 762 -3.63 13.37 -2.74
C SER A 762 -2.98 14.37 -3.72
N SER A 763 -2.77 15.61 -3.27
CA SER A 763 -2.18 16.66 -4.11
C SER A 763 -1.41 17.66 -3.26
N GLN A 764 -0.12 17.82 -3.55
CA GLN A 764 0.73 18.86 -2.99
C GLN A 764 1.40 19.67 -4.11
N ARG A 765 1.47 21.00 -3.96
CA ARG A 765 2.24 21.88 -4.87
C ARG A 765 3.74 21.81 -4.58
N ARG A 766 4.10 21.88 -3.29
CA ARG A 766 5.46 21.66 -2.75
C ARG A 766 5.42 20.36 -1.97
N PHE A 767 6.27 19.40 -2.34
CA PHE A 767 6.42 18.18 -1.56
C PHE A 767 7.06 18.48 -0.21
N THR A 768 6.42 18.02 0.86
CA THR A 768 6.92 18.05 2.23
C THR A 768 6.98 16.62 2.77
N MET A 769 7.96 16.32 3.63
CA MET A 769 8.07 14.98 4.25
C MET A 769 7.11 14.82 5.45
N ASP A 770 5.84 15.07 5.18
CA ASP A 770 4.70 14.96 6.09
C ASP A 770 3.71 13.88 5.61
N ALA A 771 2.63 13.66 6.36
CA ALA A 771 1.69 12.59 6.07
C ALA A 771 1.04 12.70 4.69
N ALA A 772 0.76 13.91 4.19
CA ALA A 772 0.14 14.12 2.89
C ALA A 772 1.14 13.93 1.73
N GLY A 773 2.41 14.31 1.94
CA GLY A 773 3.48 14.03 0.99
C GLY A 773 3.76 12.54 0.86
N ILE A 774 3.90 11.83 1.99
CA ILE A 774 4.13 10.38 1.96
C ILE A 774 2.93 9.65 1.34
N ARG A 775 1.71 10.05 1.69
CA ARG A 775 0.48 9.49 1.11
C ARG A 775 0.46 9.61 -0.42
N LEU A 776 0.72 10.79 -0.99
CA LEU A 776 0.84 10.98 -2.44
C LEU A 776 1.88 10.04 -3.08
N ILE A 777 3.04 9.88 -2.44
CA ILE A 777 4.07 8.97 -2.95
C ILE A 777 3.60 7.52 -2.89
N THR A 778 2.98 7.07 -1.80
CA THR A 778 2.43 5.69 -1.71
C THR A 778 1.34 5.44 -2.75
N GLU A 779 0.43 6.40 -2.97
CA GLU A 779 -0.64 6.29 -3.98
C GLU A 779 -0.07 6.15 -5.39
N LEU A 780 0.96 6.95 -5.75
CA LEU A 780 1.64 6.83 -7.04
C LEU A 780 2.39 5.49 -7.19
N LEU A 781 2.98 4.95 -6.10
CA LEU A 781 3.66 3.66 -6.12
C LEU A 781 2.68 2.49 -6.28
N TYR A 782 1.50 2.54 -5.67
CA TYR A 782 0.43 1.56 -5.95
C TYR A 782 0.02 1.56 -7.43
N LEU A 783 -0.10 2.72 -8.06
CA LEU A 783 -0.43 2.79 -9.50
C LEU A 783 0.67 2.22 -10.41
N VAL A 784 1.94 2.23 -9.97
CA VAL A 784 3.05 1.54 -10.67
C VAL A 784 2.99 0.03 -10.45
N ASP A 785 2.79 -0.40 -9.20
CA ASP A 785 2.59 -1.82 -8.85
C ASP A 785 1.45 -2.41 -9.71
N ALA A 786 0.31 -1.74 -9.80
CA ALA A 786 -0.85 -2.14 -10.61
C ALA A 786 -0.63 -2.03 -12.15
N ASN A 787 0.53 -1.54 -12.61
CA ASN A 787 0.83 -1.20 -14.01
C ASN A 787 -0.20 -0.25 -14.67
N GLU A 788 -0.79 0.65 -13.89
CA GLU A 788 -1.69 1.70 -14.40
C GLU A 788 -0.94 2.96 -14.83
N ILE A 789 0.27 3.17 -14.30
CA ILE A 789 1.24 4.15 -14.79
C ILE A 789 2.62 3.51 -14.95
N SER A 790 3.43 4.05 -15.86
CA SER A 790 4.79 3.56 -16.04
C SER A 790 5.77 4.14 -15.03
N ILE A 791 6.89 3.47 -14.80
CA ILE A 791 8.02 3.98 -14.01
C ILE A 791 8.57 5.30 -14.62
N ALA A 792 8.44 5.50 -15.93
CA ALA A 792 8.72 6.78 -16.59
C ALA A 792 7.72 7.89 -16.18
N THR A 793 6.42 7.58 -16.11
CA THR A 793 5.39 8.50 -15.59
C THR A 793 5.61 8.83 -14.11
N LEU A 794 6.04 7.86 -13.29
CA LEU A 794 6.46 8.10 -11.90
C LEU A 794 7.66 9.06 -11.84
N ALA A 795 8.68 8.84 -12.69
CA ALA A 795 9.87 9.68 -12.75
C ALA A 795 9.56 11.13 -13.15
N ASP A 796 8.62 11.37 -14.07
CA ASP A 796 8.14 12.72 -14.40
C ASP A 796 7.40 13.36 -13.22
N HIS A 797 6.49 12.64 -12.55
CA HIS A 797 5.82 13.16 -11.34
C HIS A 797 6.83 13.54 -10.25
N PHE A 798 7.82 12.68 -9.99
CA PHE A 798 8.89 12.96 -9.03
C PHE A 798 9.69 14.19 -9.47
N GLY A 799 10.11 14.26 -10.75
CA GLY A 799 10.82 15.41 -11.30
C GLY A 799 10.05 16.73 -11.23
N LYS A 800 8.71 16.70 -11.22
CA LYS A 800 7.84 17.88 -11.01
C LYS A 800 7.73 18.24 -9.53
N LEU A 801 7.51 17.28 -8.64
CA LEU A 801 7.50 17.47 -7.18
C LEU A 801 8.83 18.05 -6.66
N GLN A 802 9.95 17.54 -7.17
CA GLN A 802 11.31 18.03 -6.87
C GLN A 802 11.52 19.49 -7.29
N LYS A 803 10.89 19.91 -8.39
CA LYS A 803 10.91 21.29 -8.89
C LYS A 803 9.80 22.16 -8.29
N GLN A 804 9.02 21.63 -7.33
CA GLN A 804 7.85 22.28 -6.72
C GLN A 804 6.79 22.73 -7.75
N VAL A 805 6.68 22.00 -8.86
CA VAL A 805 5.71 22.25 -9.94
C VAL A 805 4.55 21.28 -9.80
N LEU A 806 3.32 21.81 -9.78
CA LEU A 806 2.11 20.99 -9.78
C LEU A 806 2.03 20.16 -11.07
N ARG A 807 1.87 18.84 -10.94
CA ARG A 807 1.56 17.93 -12.05
C ARG A 807 0.08 17.56 -12.00
N LYS A 808 -0.59 17.51 -13.16
CA LYS A 808 -1.93 16.93 -13.27
C LYS A 808 -1.86 15.45 -12.89
N GLN A 809 -2.85 14.97 -12.14
CA GLN A 809 -2.99 13.57 -11.77
C GLN A 809 -3.13 12.69 -13.03
N PRO A 810 -2.75 11.39 -12.99
CA PRO A 810 -2.87 10.50 -14.13
C PRO A 810 -4.32 10.06 -14.34
N GLU A 811 -5.19 10.98 -14.77
CA GLU A 811 -6.66 10.84 -14.90
C GLU A 811 -7.15 9.64 -15.75
N ALA A 812 -6.26 8.99 -16.50
CA ALA A 812 -6.51 7.78 -17.28
C ALA A 812 -6.29 6.46 -16.49
N ALA A 813 -5.77 6.50 -15.26
CA ALA A 813 -5.53 5.31 -14.44
C ALA A 813 -6.85 4.62 -14.03
N LYS A 814 -6.91 3.28 -14.18
CA LYS A 814 -8.09 2.44 -13.87
C LYS A 814 -8.61 2.69 -12.46
N SER A 815 -7.73 2.63 -11.46
CA SER A 815 -8.03 2.82 -10.04
C SER A 815 -8.59 4.20 -9.74
N ILE A 816 -8.16 5.28 -10.41
CA ILE A 816 -8.74 6.63 -10.21
C ILE A 816 -10.21 6.65 -10.68
N VAL A 817 -10.49 6.05 -11.84
CA VAL A 817 -11.84 5.96 -12.41
C VAL A 817 -12.75 5.04 -11.57
N VAL A 818 -12.21 3.93 -11.05
CA VAL A 818 -12.92 3.01 -10.15
C VAL A 818 -13.16 3.66 -8.78
N SER A 819 -12.18 4.37 -8.21
CA SER A 819 -12.32 5.16 -6.97
C SER A 819 -13.38 6.26 -7.07
N TYR A 820 -13.41 7.01 -8.19
CA TYR A 820 -14.48 7.96 -8.48
C TYR A 820 -15.85 7.26 -8.48
N SER A 821 -15.93 6.12 -9.15
CA SER A 821 -17.17 5.32 -9.24
C SER A 821 -17.59 4.76 -7.88
N ARG A 822 -16.65 4.27 -7.07
CA ARG A 822 -16.86 3.82 -5.67
C ARG A 822 -17.53 4.91 -4.84
N MET A 823 -17.03 6.14 -4.90
CA MET A 823 -17.60 7.27 -4.14
C MET A 823 -19.06 7.55 -4.52
N ILE A 824 -19.39 7.49 -5.82
CA ILE A 824 -20.77 7.69 -6.32
C ILE A 824 -21.67 6.48 -5.98
N ILE A 825 -21.17 5.24 -6.08
CA ILE A 825 -21.88 4.02 -5.66
C ILE A 825 -22.20 4.09 -4.16
N GLN A 826 -21.22 4.46 -3.33
CA GLN A 826 -21.42 4.60 -1.88
C GLN A 826 -22.33 5.78 -1.51
N ALA A 827 -22.36 6.86 -2.30
CA ALA A 827 -23.29 7.96 -2.10
C ALA A 827 -24.75 7.53 -2.38
N LEU A 828 -25.00 6.93 -3.55
CA LEU A 828 -26.33 6.49 -3.97
C LEU A 828 -26.85 5.30 -3.16
N GLY A 829 -25.99 4.35 -2.81
CA GLY A 829 -26.37 3.18 -2.02
C GLY A 829 -26.91 3.52 -0.62
N ARG A 830 -26.61 4.70 -0.08
CA ARG A 830 -27.18 5.16 1.20
C ARG A 830 -28.65 5.52 1.14
N MET A 831 -29.21 5.73 -0.05
CA MET A 831 -30.64 5.95 -0.29
C MET A 831 -31.44 4.63 -0.31
N ASN A 832 -30.87 3.52 0.19
CA ASN A 832 -31.44 2.17 0.10
C ASN A 832 -31.52 1.43 1.44
N ARG A 833 -31.87 2.15 2.51
CA ARG A 833 -31.88 1.63 3.88
C ARG A 833 -33.28 1.43 4.45
N ALA A 834 -34.32 1.94 3.80
CA ALA A 834 -35.70 1.85 4.23
C ALA A 834 -36.59 1.09 3.24
N PHE A 835 -37.77 0.67 3.70
CA PHE A 835 -38.76 0.03 2.82
C PHE A 835 -39.71 1.02 2.16
N ASN A 836 -39.93 2.22 2.70
CA ASN A 836 -40.71 3.24 2.00
C ASN A 836 -39.83 4.04 1.04
N LYS A 837 -40.35 4.25 -0.16
CA LYS A 837 -39.73 5.01 -1.24
C LYS A 837 -40.76 5.95 -1.86
N LEU A 838 -40.33 7.11 -2.34
CA LEU A 838 -41.19 7.93 -3.20
C LEU A 838 -41.29 7.30 -4.60
N LYS A 839 -42.43 7.48 -5.27
CA LYS A 839 -42.68 6.93 -6.62
C LYS A 839 -41.69 7.42 -7.68
N THR A 840 -41.09 8.58 -7.46
CA THR A 840 -40.03 9.14 -8.31
C THR A 840 -38.82 9.44 -7.44
N VAL A 841 -37.65 8.90 -7.80
CA VAL A 841 -36.35 9.21 -7.19
C VAL A 841 -35.53 10.01 -8.19
N ARG A 842 -35.08 11.22 -7.84
CA ARG A 842 -34.28 12.08 -8.73
C ARG A 842 -32.78 11.98 -8.45
N ILE A 843 -31.97 11.95 -9.51
CA ILE A 843 -30.52 11.96 -9.43
C ILE A 843 -29.99 13.07 -10.35
N LEU A 844 -29.58 14.17 -9.76
CA LEU A 844 -28.99 15.30 -10.48
C LEU A 844 -27.48 15.13 -10.47
N ALA A 845 -26.81 15.20 -11.61
CA ALA A 845 -25.35 15.02 -11.68
C ALA A 845 -24.71 16.06 -12.61
N THR A 846 -23.55 16.59 -12.24
CA THR A 846 -22.80 17.47 -13.14
C THR A 846 -22.29 16.71 -14.36
N THR A 847 -21.97 17.46 -15.43
CA THR A 847 -21.30 16.89 -16.61
C THR A 847 -20.01 16.15 -16.25
N ASP A 848 -19.25 16.60 -15.25
CA ASP A 848 -18.01 15.94 -14.79
C ASP A 848 -18.28 14.57 -14.14
N VAL A 849 -19.30 14.49 -13.27
CA VAL A 849 -19.73 13.22 -12.67
C VAL A 849 -20.11 12.22 -13.75
N LEU A 850 -20.97 12.62 -14.68
CA LEU A 850 -21.35 11.77 -15.83
C LEU A 850 -20.13 11.41 -16.69
N ALA A 851 -19.18 12.34 -16.89
CA ALA A 851 -17.95 12.12 -17.66
C ALA A 851 -16.91 11.22 -16.96
N LYS A 852 -16.98 11.00 -15.63
CA LYS A 852 -16.00 10.19 -14.88
C LYS A 852 -16.49 8.84 -14.32
N ILE A 853 -17.78 8.65 -14.00
CA ILE A 853 -18.31 7.33 -13.55
C ILE A 853 -18.10 6.19 -14.56
N SER A 854 -17.98 4.93 -14.11
CA SER A 854 -17.64 3.78 -14.98
C SER A 854 -18.18 2.44 -14.49
N ARG A 855 -18.42 1.50 -15.42
CA ARG A 855 -18.86 0.12 -15.15
C ARG A 855 -17.71 -0.87 -14.85
N ILE A 856 -16.46 -0.40 -14.77
CA ILE A 856 -15.27 -1.26 -14.74
C ILE A 856 -15.11 -1.94 -13.39
N GLY A 857 -15.06 -3.28 -13.38
CA GLY A 857 -15.01 -4.07 -12.16
C GLY A 857 -16.24 -3.91 -11.26
N VAL A 858 -17.31 -3.29 -11.76
CA VAL A 858 -18.56 -3.09 -11.05
C VAL A 858 -19.51 -4.22 -11.43
N ASP A 859 -19.84 -5.08 -10.48
CA ASP A 859 -20.96 -6.00 -10.65
C ASP A 859 -22.26 -5.20 -10.68
N MET A 860 -22.81 -5.05 -11.89
CA MET A 860 -24.03 -4.30 -12.15
C MET A 860 -25.29 -4.94 -11.52
N THR A 861 -25.20 -6.17 -11.00
CA THR A 861 -26.28 -6.83 -10.24
C THR A 861 -26.27 -6.44 -8.76
N THR A 862 -25.10 -6.13 -8.17
CA THR A 862 -24.96 -5.76 -6.76
C THR A 862 -25.11 -4.27 -6.49
N VAL A 863 -24.87 -3.40 -7.48
CA VAL A 863 -25.05 -1.95 -7.32
C VAL A 863 -26.50 -1.51 -7.40
N SER A 864 -26.81 -0.41 -6.70
CA SER A 864 -28.19 0.04 -6.54
C SER A 864 -28.85 0.49 -7.85
N PRO A 865 -30.19 0.39 -7.96
CA PRO A 865 -30.93 0.84 -9.14
C PRO A 865 -30.62 2.29 -9.55
N GLU A 866 -30.33 3.16 -8.57
CA GLU A 866 -29.96 4.56 -8.79
C GLU A 866 -28.65 4.68 -9.59
N TYR A 867 -27.61 3.92 -9.22
CA TYR A 867 -26.36 3.90 -9.97
C TYR A 867 -26.55 3.29 -11.36
N GLN A 868 -27.34 2.22 -11.48
CA GLN A 868 -27.67 1.59 -12.77
C GLN A 868 -28.35 2.57 -13.73
N ALA A 869 -29.29 3.39 -13.24
CA ALA A 869 -29.95 4.43 -14.02
C ALA A 869 -28.96 5.53 -14.44
N LEU A 870 -28.15 6.03 -13.50
CA LEU A 870 -27.18 7.10 -13.76
C LEU A 870 -26.11 6.72 -14.79
N ILE A 871 -25.50 5.54 -14.67
CA ILE A 871 -24.46 5.07 -15.62
C ILE A 871 -25.05 4.70 -16.99
N SER A 872 -26.34 4.40 -17.07
CA SER A 872 -27.05 4.18 -18.34
C SER A 872 -27.39 5.49 -19.03
N TYR A 873 -27.82 6.51 -18.26
CA TYR A 873 -28.03 7.88 -18.74
C TYR A 873 -26.74 8.55 -19.22
N ALA A 874 -25.59 8.20 -18.65
CA ALA A 874 -24.29 8.65 -19.15
C ALA A 874 -23.90 8.05 -20.53
N HIS A 875 -24.69 7.11 -21.08
CA HIS A 875 -24.48 6.43 -22.38
C HIS A 875 -23.06 5.84 -22.59
N LYS A 876 -22.39 5.46 -21.51
CA LYS A 876 -20.99 5.01 -21.54
C LYS A 876 -20.83 3.55 -21.94
N LEU A 877 -20.04 3.33 -22.99
CA LEU A 877 -19.31 2.07 -23.18
C LEU A 877 -18.23 1.93 -22.09
N PRO A 878 -17.90 0.70 -21.63
CA PRO A 878 -16.76 0.49 -20.73
C PRO A 878 -15.45 0.97 -21.37
N ARG A 879 -14.65 1.76 -20.64
CA ARG A 879 -13.27 2.07 -21.09
C ARG A 879 -12.46 0.77 -21.01
N GLN A 880 -11.78 0.42 -22.10
CA GLN A 880 -10.86 -0.71 -22.13
C GLN A 880 -9.49 -0.28 -21.61
N PHE A 881 -9.14 -0.66 -20.38
CA PHE A 881 -7.82 -0.38 -19.80
C PHE A 881 -6.83 -1.54 -19.98
N GLU A 882 -7.28 -2.76 -20.22
CA GLU A 882 -6.42 -3.96 -20.28
C GLU A 882 -5.29 -3.83 -21.31
N ALA A 883 -5.55 -3.24 -22.48
CA ALA A 883 -4.51 -2.99 -23.48
C ALA A 883 -3.43 -2.02 -22.95
N THR A 884 -3.84 -0.91 -22.34
CA THR A 884 -2.92 0.09 -21.75
C THR A 884 -2.15 -0.47 -20.55
N ILE A 885 -2.78 -1.29 -19.71
CA ILE A 885 -2.14 -1.96 -18.57
C ILE A 885 -1.15 -3.03 -19.05
N ALA A 886 -1.51 -3.84 -20.04
CA ALA A 886 -0.62 -4.84 -20.63
C ALA A 886 0.59 -4.20 -21.35
N GLU A 887 0.39 -3.06 -22.02
CA GLU A 887 1.48 -2.27 -22.59
C GLU A 887 2.38 -1.67 -21.50
N THR A 888 1.79 -1.00 -20.50
CA THR A 888 2.51 -0.42 -19.36
C THR A 888 3.29 -1.47 -18.57
N ARG A 889 2.75 -2.69 -18.44
CA ARG A 889 3.46 -3.85 -17.88
C ARG A 889 4.71 -4.20 -18.70
N LYS A 890 4.61 -4.27 -20.03
CA LYS A 890 5.76 -4.53 -20.92
C LYS A 890 6.84 -3.45 -20.77
N HIS A 891 6.45 -2.17 -20.67
CA HIS A 891 7.36 -1.06 -20.31
C HIS A 891 8.04 -1.27 -18.94
N ASN A 892 7.24 -1.44 -17.88
CA ASN A 892 7.72 -1.55 -16.51
C ASN A 892 8.67 -2.73 -16.32
N TRP A 893 8.32 -3.91 -16.83
CA TRP A 893 9.14 -5.12 -16.76
C TRP A 893 10.49 -4.96 -17.49
N THR A 894 10.48 -4.32 -18.67
CA THR A 894 11.70 -4.03 -19.44
C THR A 894 12.62 -3.05 -18.70
N GLN A 895 12.06 -1.97 -18.14
CA GLN A 895 12.82 -1.02 -17.33
C GLN A 895 13.30 -1.64 -16.01
N LEU A 896 12.56 -2.63 -15.51
CA LEU A 896 12.90 -3.63 -14.48
C LEU A 896 14.29 -4.23 -14.71
N THR A 897 14.36 -5.07 -15.75
CA THR A 897 15.59 -5.75 -16.16
C THR A 897 16.73 -4.76 -16.37
N TYR A 898 16.48 -3.62 -17.03
CA TYR A 898 17.52 -2.61 -17.26
C TYR A 898 18.14 -2.10 -15.95
N HIS A 899 17.32 -1.78 -14.95
CA HIS A 899 17.83 -1.26 -13.69
C HIS A 899 18.62 -2.30 -12.88
N GLU A 900 18.18 -3.57 -12.91
CA GLU A 900 18.93 -4.68 -12.31
C GLU A 900 20.27 -4.87 -13.03
N LEU A 901 20.32 -4.86 -14.36
CA LEU A 901 21.57 -4.99 -15.12
C LEU A 901 22.57 -3.86 -14.81
N GLN A 902 22.11 -2.61 -14.72
CA GLN A 902 22.97 -1.50 -14.29
C GLN A 902 23.51 -1.68 -12.86
N THR A 903 22.71 -2.29 -11.98
CA THR A 903 23.11 -2.59 -10.60
C THR A 903 24.11 -3.75 -10.54
N MET A 904 23.89 -4.81 -11.32
CA MET A 904 24.79 -5.96 -11.43
C MET A 904 26.13 -5.56 -12.04
N ALA A 905 26.14 -4.79 -13.13
CA ALA A 905 27.34 -4.34 -13.84
C ALA A 905 28.36 -3.67 -12.92
N ALA A 906 27.89 -2.93 -11.90
CA ALA A 906 28.74 -2.29 -10.90
C ALA A 906 29.36 -3.27 -9.86
N GLN A 907 28.95 -4.54 -9.83
CA GLN A 907 29.45 -5.58 -8.90
C GLN A 907 30.20 -6.74 -9.61
N LEU A 908 30.14 -6.88 -10.93
CA LEU A 908 30.64 -8.08 -11.65
C LEU A 908 32.13 -8.39 -11.40
N GLN A 909 32.96 -7.38 -11.10
CA GLN A 909 34.38 -7.56 -10.77
C GLN A 909 34.72 -7.56 -9.27
N ILE A 910 33.72 -7.53 -8.39
CA ILE A 910 33.88 -7.31 -6.94
C ILE A 910 33.14 -8.37 -6.13
N ASP A 911 32.01 -8.88 -6.62
CA ASP A 911 31.16 -9.86 -5.94
C ASP A 911 30.92 -11.09 -6.83
N ALA A 912 31.46 -12.23 -6.40
CA ALA A 912 31.36 -13.49 -7.11
C ALA A 912 29.91 -14.01 -7.23
N VAL A 913 29.02 -13.66 -6.28
CA VAL A 913 27.61 -14.07 -6.32
C VAL A 913 26.87 -13.31 -7.41
N TYR A 914 27.11 -12.00 -7.55
CA TYR A 914 26.54 -11.23 -8.66
C TYR A 914 27.09 -11.68 -10.02
N ALA A 915 28.39 -11.95 -10.12
CA ALA A 915 28.98 -12.44 -11.36
C ALA A 915 28.41 -13.80 -11.79
N ALA A 916 28.32 -14.76 -10.86
CA ALA A 916 27.74 -16.08 -11.12
C ALA A 916 26.25 -15.98 -11.49
N ARG A 917 25.46 -15.18 -10.77
CA ARG A 917 24.03 -14.97 -11.06
C ARG A 917 23.80 -14.32 -12.42
N TYR A 918 24.64 -13.35 -12.81
CA TYR A 918 24.60 -12.74 -14.13
C TYR A 918 24.87 -13.76 -15.24
N GLN A 919 25.93 -14.58 -15.10
CA GLN A 919 26.26 -15.63 -16.06
C GLN A 919 25.15 -16.70 -16.19
N GLN A 920 24.60 -17.18 -15.06
CA GLN A 920 23.48 -18.12 -15.05
C GLN A 920 22.26 -17.60 -15.84
N TRP A 921 21.91 -16.32 -15.67
CA TRP A 921 20.82 -15.71 -16.42
C TRP A 921 21.13 -15.56 -17.91
N ARG A 922 22.37 -15.26 -18.31
CA ARG A 922 22.79 -15.24 -19.73
C ARG A 922 22.60 -16.61 -20.38
N GLU A 923 23.07 -17.66 -19.73
CA GLU A 923 22.98 -19.05 -20.20
C GLU A 923 21.52 -19.51 -20.30
N PHE A 924 20.71 -19.25 -19.26
CA PHE A 924 19.28 -19.56 -19.26
C PHE A 924 18.52 -18.82 -20.36
N ILE A 925 18.80 -17.53 -20.57
CA ILE A 925 18.18 -16.72 -21.62
C ILE A 925 18.57 -17.20 -23.03
N LEU A 926 19.82 -17.65 -23.23
CA LEU A 926 20.24 -18.24 -24.50
C LEU A 926 19.58 -19.59 -24.77
N ALA A 927 19.43 -20.43 -23.73
CA ALA A 927 18.73 -21.71 -23.80
C ALA A 927 17.20 -21.56 -23.97
N HIS A 928 16.61 -20.51 -23.37
CA HIS A 928 15.17 -20.28 -23.31
C HIS A 928 14.79 -18.83 -23.71
N PRO A 929 15.00 -18.42 -24.98
CA PRO A 929 14.55 -17.10 -25.48
C PRO A 929 13.01 -16.96 -25.47
N THR A 930 12.33 -18.10 -25.45
CA THR A 930 10.90 -18.31 -25.23
C THR A 930 10.78 -19.43 -24.20
N VAL A 931 9.92 -19.28 -23.19
CA VAL A 931 9.86 -20.19 -22.03
C VAL A 931 8.42 -20.38 -21.54
N SER A 932 8.07 -21.55 -20.99
CA SER A 932 6.79 -21.73 -20.30
C SER A 932 6.84 -21.17 -18.88
N ASN A 933 5.69 -20.91 -18.26
CA ASN A 933 5.65 -20.45 -16.88
C ASN A 933 6.29 -21.48 -15.92
N GLU A 934 5.98 -22.77 -16.10
CA GLU A 934 6.54 -23.88 -15.30
C GLU A 934 8.07 -23.96 -15.40
N GLN A 935 8.62 -23.85 -16.62
CA GLN A 935 10.07 -23.88 -16.84
C GLN A 935 10.77 -22.67 -16.20
N LEU A 936 10.15 -21.49 -16.28
CA LEU A 936 10.69 -20.28 -15.67
C LEU A 936 10.66 -20.36 -14.13
N GLN A 937 9.60 -20.93 -13.55
CA GLN A 937 9.45 -21.17 -12.11
C GLN A 937 10.47 -22.18 -11.56
N ALA A 938 10.75 -23.24 -12.33
CA ALA A 938 11.71 -24.28 -11.96
C ALA A 938 13.19 -23.84 -12.03
N HIS A 939 13.50 -22.63 -12.49
CA HIS A 939 14.87 -22.16 -12.64
C HIS A 939 15.57 -22.02 -11.27
N PRO A 940 16.71 -22.71 -11.01
CA PRO A 940 17.34 -22.75 -9.68
C PRO A 940 17.93 -21.40 -9.23
N GLY A 941 18.15 -20.46 -10.16
CA GLY A 941 18.57 -19.09 -9.86
C GLY A 941 17.41 -18.12 -9.61
N LEU A 942 16.14 -18.55 -9.69
CA LEU A 942 14.97 -17.69 -9.51
C LEU A 942 14.80 -17.29 -8.04
N GLN A 943 15.01 -16.01 -7.74
CA GLN A 943 14.71 -15.43 -6.43
C GLN A 943 13.42 -14.60 -6.47
N VAL A 944 12.81 -14.36 -5.31
CA VAL A 944 11.46 -13.77 -5.15
C VAL A 944 11.19 -12.39 -5.77
N THR A 945 12.09 -11.44 -6.04
CA THR A 945 13.55 -11.31 -5.79
C THR A 945 14.25 -10.88 -7.09
N ASP A 946 14.14 -11.69 -8.15
CA ASP A 946 14.82 -11.49 -9.44
C ASP A 946 14.00 -10.66 -10.44
N THR A 947 14.72 -10.05 -11.38
CA THR A 947 14.21 -9.10 -12.36
C THR A 947 14.81 -9.31 -13.75
N LEU A 948 15.84 -10.16 -13.83
CA LEU A 948 16.26 -10.79 -15.08
C LEU A 948 15.29 -11.91 -15.51
N SER A 949 14.38 -12.30 -14.62
CA SER A 949 13.23 -13.20 -14.89
C SER A 949 12.04 -12.52 -15.59
N GLN A 950 12.08 -11.20 -15.82
CA GLN A 950 10.94 -10.41 -16.33
C GLN A 950 10.76 -10.51 -17.85
N TYR A 951 10.55 -11.74 -18.33
CA TYR A 951 10.11 -12.03 -19.68
C TYR A 951 8.73 -11.42 -19.94
N LEU A 952 8.47 -10.97 -21.17
CA LEU A 952 7.16 -10.46 -21.57
C LEU A 952 6.15 -11.59 -21.70
N ILE A 953 4.88 -11.30 -21.41
CA ILE A 953 3.76 -12.20 -21.72
C ILE A 953 3.61 -12.29 -23.24
N ASN A 954 3.53 -13.52 -23.76
CA ASN A 954 3.42 -13.81 -25.18
C ASN A 954 1.97 -14.13 -25.58
N ASP A 955 1.11 -13.11 -25.48
CA ASP A 955 -0.36 -13.23 -25.62
C ASP A 955 -0.82 -13.88 -26.95
N TRP A 956 0.04 -13.85 -27.98
CA TRP A 956 -0.24 -14.38 -29.32
C TRP A 956 0.59 -15.61 -29.70
N GLY A 957 1.34 -16.18 -28.74
CA GLY A 957 2.20 -17.34 -28.95
C GLY A 957 3.19 -17.19 -30.11
N GLN A 958 3.81 -16.01 -30.25
CA GLN A 958 4.74 -15.70 -31.35
C GLN A 958 6.20 -15.86 -30.94
N PRO A 959 7.12 -16.23 -31.86
CA PRO A 959 8.55 -16.33 -31.60
C PRO A 959 9.27 -15.00 -31.90
N HIS A 960 8.50 -13.91 -32.04
CA HIS A 960 8.99 -12.57 -32.34
C HIS A 960 7.98 -11.50 -31.95
N TYR A 961 8.46 -10.26 -31.79
CA TYR A 961 7.64 -9.05 -31.77
C TYR A 961 8.46 -7.84 -32.25
N GLU A 962 7.80 -6.70 -32.42
CA GLU A 962 8.43 -5.42 -32.76
C GLU A 962 8.20 -4.40 -31.63
N VAL A 963 9.18 -3.52 -31.45
CA VAL A 963 9.18 -2.47 -30.42
C VAL A 963 10.02 -1.29 -30.91
N ARG A 964 9.76 -0.06 -30.48
CA ARG A 964 10.63 1.09 -30.78
C ARG A 964 11.52 1.42 -29.59
N ALA A 965 12.82 1.61 -29.82
CA ALA A 965 13.70 2.28 -28.86
C ALA A 965 13.66 3.79 -29.12
N PRO A 966 12.98 4.63 -28.30
CA PRO A 966 12.96 6.09 -28.49
C PRO A 966 14.34 6.73 -28.25
N VAL A 967 15.13 6.18 -27.32
CA VAL A 967 16.51 6.57 -27.01
C VAL A 967 17.31 5.30 -26.76
N LYS A 968 18.57 5.24 -27.19
CA LYS A 968 19.45 4.09 -26.89
C LYS A 968 19.84 4.09 -25.41
N ASP A 969 20.06 2.89 -24.87
CA ASP A 969 20.68 2.64 -23.57
C ASP A 969 19.98 3.29 -22.35
N THR A 970 18.67 3.59 -22.45
CA THR A 970 17.86 4.11 -21.33
C THR A 970 16.99 3.07 -20.62
N GLY A 971 16.86 1.88 -21.22
CA GLY A 971 15.89 0.86 -20.81
C GLY A 971 14.42 1.22 -21.11
N ASP A 972 14.17 2.33 -21.82
CA ASP A 972 12.83 2.75 -22.22
C ASP A 972 12.54 2.30 -23.67
N PHE A 973 11.38 1.69 -23.88
CA PHE A 973 10.99 1.00 -25.11
C PHE A 973 9.49 1.14 -25.33
N ASP A 974 9.10 1.72 -26.47
CA ASP A 974 7.71 2.01 -26.83
C ASP A 974 7.10 0.81 -27.58
N PHE A 975 6.21 0.10 -26.89
CA PHE A 975 5.57 -1.13 -27.38
C PHE A 975 4.36 -0.88 -28.30
N SER A 976 3.81 0.35 -28.35
CA SER A 976 2.83 0.75 -29.37
C SER A 976 3.44 0.94 -30.76
N LYS A 977 4.77 1.07 -30.87
CA LYS A 977 5.46 1.44 -32.13
C LYS A 977 6.46 0.39 -32.58
N ARG A 978 6.64 0.33 -33.90
CA ARG A 978 7.60 -0.54 -34.58
C ARG A 978 8.94 0.19 -34.76
N GLY A 979 10.05 -0.56 -34.82
CA GLY A 979 11.38 -0.01 -35.09
C GLY A 979 12.53 -1.00 -34.94
N MET A 980 12.45 -1.89 -33.95
CA MET A 980 13.37 -3.00 -33.73
C MET A 980 12.56 -4.30 -33.58
N THR A 981 12.95 -5.34 -34.32
CA THR A 981 12.42 -6.69 -34.14
C THR A 981 13.21 -7.47 -33.09
N VAL A 982 12.53 -8.15 -32.19
CA VAL A 982 13.09 -9.14 -31.27
C VAL A 982 12.75 -10.52 -31.81
N SER A 983 13.75 -11.24 -32.33
CA SER A 983 13.58 -12.57 -32.94
C SER A 983 14.91 -13.29 -33.18
N ALA A 984 14.85 -14.61 -33.41
CA ALA A 984 15.99 -15.41 -33.88
C ALA A 984 16.62 -14.86 -35.17
N ALA A 985 15.81 -14.36 -36.11
CA ALA A 985 16.28 -13.79 -37.36
C ALA A 985 17.03 -12.46 -37.15
N ALA A 986 16.51 -11.58 -36.27
CA ALA A 986 17.18 -10.35 -35.87
C ALA A 986 18.47 -10.61 -35.05
N ALA A 987 18.58 -11.77 -34.41
CA ALA A 987 19.80 -12.26 -33.79
C ALA A 987 20.79 -12.95 -34.75
N LYS A 988 20.47 -13.03 -36.06
CA LYS A 988 21.25 -13.76 -37.08
C LYS A 988 21.44 -15.26 -36.80
N LEU A 989 20.70 -15.85 -35.85
CA LEU A 989 20.79 -17.27 -35.51
C LEU A 989 20.58 -18.21 -36.73
N PRO A 990 19.63 -17.96 -37.66
CA PRO A 990 19.51 -18.75 -38.88
C PRO A 990 20.74 -18.68 -39.80
N THR A 991 21.45 -17.54 -39.85
CA THR A 991 22.71 -17.40 -40.61
C THR A 991 23.83 -18.20 -39.92
N LEU A 992 23.98 -18.08 -38.61
CA LEU A 992 24.94 -18.87 -37.84
C LEU A 992 24.70 -20.39 -38.00
N CYS A 993 23.43 -20.80 -38.05
CA CYS A 993 23.04 -22.20 -38.25
C CYS A 993 23.35 -22.76 -39.65
N LYS A 994 23.79 -21.95 -40.61
CA LYS A 994 24.32 -22.42 -41.91
C LYS A 994 25.80 -22.85 -41.82
N ILE A 995 26.53 -22.41 -40.79
CA ILE A 995 27.94 -22.77 -40.62
C ILE A 995 28.04 -24.28 -40.35
N PRO A 996 28.82 -25.05 -41.13
CA PRO A 996 28.94 -26.50 -40.94
C PRO A 996 29.38 -26.87 -39.51
N GLY A 997 28.63 -27.73 -38.85
CA GLY A 997 28.91 -28.18 -37.47
C GLY A 997 28.35 -27.29 -36.35
N PHE A 998 27.95 -26.03 -36.61
CA PHE A 998 27.50 -25.13 -35.54
C PHE A 998 26.22 -25.61 -34.84
N LYS A 999 25.26 -26.17 -35.60
CA LYS A 999 24.03 -26.77 -35.01
C LYS A 999 24.35 -27.85 -33.98
N ALA A 1000 25.32 -28.73 -34.26
CA ALA A 1000 25.74 -29.79 -33.33
C ALA A 1000 26.50 -29.21 -32.12
N TYR A 1001 27.29 -28.15 -32.32
CA TYR A 1001 28.00 -27.44 -31.26
C TYR A 1001 27.05 -26.75 -30.26
N MET A 1002 25.95 -26.18 -30.76
CA MET A 1002 24.85 -25.62 -29.95
C MET A 1002 24.10 -26.72 -29.20
N ALA A 1003 23.68 -27.79 -29.90
CA ALA A 1003 22.94 -28.90 -29.30
C ALA A 1003 23.74 -29.59 -28.17
N LYS A 1004 25.05 -29.78 -28.32
CA LYS A 1004 25.93 -30.33 -27.26
C LYS A 1004 25.96 -29.48 -25.98
N ARG A 1005 25.58 -28.20 -26.05
CA ARG A 1005 25.48 -27.27 -24.90
C ARG A 1005 24.04 -27.00 -24.45
N GLY A 1006 23.04 -27.67 -25.04
CA GLY A 1006 21.64 -27.44 -24.72
C GLY A 1006 21.04 -26.17 -25.31
N TYR A 1007 21.74 -25.47 -26.22
CA TYR A 1007 21.23 -24.23 -26.81
C TYR A 1007 20.37 -24.48 -28.07
N PRO A 1008 19.19 -23.86 -28.18
CA PRO A 1008 18.29 -24.05 -29.31
C PRO A 1008 18.79 -23.33 -30.58
N VAL A 1009 18.52 -23.94 -31.73
CA VAL A 1009 18.83 -23.38 -33.06
C VAL A 1009 17.66 -22.60 -33.69
N THR A 1010 16.50 -22.61 -33.03
CA THR A 1010 15.26 -21.92 -33.41
C THR A 1010 14.49 -21.53 -32.16
N TRP A 1011 13.81 -20.38 -32.15
CA TRP A 1011 12.88 -20.03 -31.07
C TRP A 1011 11.54 -20.74 -31.29
N GLN A 1012 10.89 -21.18 -30.22
CA GLN A 1012 9.63 -21.93 -30.26
C GLN A 1012 8.47 -21.06 -29.72
N MET A 1013 7.23 -21.54 -29.82
CA MET A 1013 6.11 -20.85 -29.17
C MET A 1013 6.04 -21.27 -27.70
N ALA A 1014 5.88 -20.29 -26.80
CA ALA A 1014 5.71 -20.51 -25.36
C ALA A 1014 5.06 -19.28 -24.70
N ASP A 1015 4.60 -19.43 -23.45
CA ASP A 1015 3.87 -18.43 -22.65
C ASP A 1015 4.57 -17.07 -22.47
N ARG A 1016 5.90 -17.09 -22.56
CA ARG A 1016 6.81 -15.97 -22.28
C ARG A 1016 7.85 -15.81 -23.39
N ILE A 1017 8.23 -14.58 -23.69
CA ILE A 1017 9.30 -14.22 -24.63
C ILE A 1017 10.20 -13.14 -24.03
N ILE A 1018 11.50 -13.18 -24.32
CA ILE A 1018 12.45 -12.21 -23.77
C ILE A 1018 12.11 -10.76 -24.14
N ASN A 1019 12.29 -9.86 -23.18
CA ASN A 1019 12.13 -8.42 -23.33
C ASN A 1019 13.31 -7.79 -24.12
N PRO A 1020 13.19 -6.54 -24.61
CA PRO A 1020 14.20 -5.92 -25.48
C PRO A 1020 15.56 -5.78 -24.82
N VAL A 1021 15.58 -5.57 -23.50
CA VAL A 1021 16.81 -5.42 -22.71
C VAL A 1021 17.51 -6.76 -22.51
N GLN A 1022 16.77 -7.82 -22.16
CA GLN A 1022 17.30 -9.20 -22.13
C GLN A 1022 17.87 -9.60 -23.50
N PHE A 1023 17.15 -9.27 -24.58
CA PHE A 1023 17.58 -9.55 -25.94
C PHE A 1023 18.91 -8.86 -26.30
N ILE A 1024 18.99 -7.54 -26.12
CA ILE A 1024 20.18 -6.76 -26.48
C ILE A 1024 21.38 -7.13 -25.61
N ASN A 1025 21.22 -7.17 -24.29
CA ASN A 1025 22.35 -7.20 -23.35
C ASN A 1025 22.78 -8.61 -22.95
N LEU A 1026 21.88 -9.60 -23.00
CA LEU A 1026 22.15 -10.96 -22.50
C LEU A 1026 22.17 -11.98 -23.64
N TYR A 1027 21.10 -12.02 -24.45
CA TYR A 1027 20.94 -13.00 -25.52
C TYR A 1027 21.97 -12.79 -26.66
N LEU A 1028 22.05 -11.58 -27.22
CA LEU A 1028 22.97 -11.29 -28.33
C LEU A 1028 24.44 -11.36 -27.91
N GLY A 1029 24.76 -10.98 -26.66
CA GLY A 1029 26.11 -11.09 -26.11
C GLY A 1029 26.59 -12.54 -26.09
N LEU A 1030 25.87 -13.41 -25.36
CA LEU A 1030 26.29 -14.80 -25.22
C LEU A 1030 26.20 -15.59 -26.53
N LEU A 1031 25.21 -15.30 -27.40
CA LEU A 1031 25.17 -15.88 -28.75
C LEU A 1031 26.39 -15.47 -29.58
N GLY A 1032 26.82 -14.22 -29.47
CA GLY A 1032 28.03 -13.69 -30.11
C GLY A 1032 29.30 -14.39 -29.63
N GLU A 1033 29.45 -14.55 -28.31
CA GLU A 1033 30.57 -15.28 -27.69
C GLU A 1033 30.63 -16.75 -28.13
N VAL A 1034 29.51 -17.47 -28.05
CA VAL A 1034 29.41 -18.90 -28.38
C VAL A 1034 29.69 -19.15 -29.87
N ALA A 1035 29.17 -18.29 -30.76
CA ALA A 1035 29.43 -18.37 -32.20
C ALA A 1035 30.85 -17.91 -32.56
N GLY A 1036 31.32 -16.83 -31.92
CA GLY A 1036 32.66 -16.28 -32.08
C GLY A 1036 33.74 -17.29 -31.72
N GLN A 1037 33.63 -17.92 -30.54
CA GLN A 1037 34.55 -18.99 -30.12
C GLN A 1037 34.58 -20.15 -31.12
N PHE A 1038 33.41 -20.64 -31.56
CA PHE A 1038 33.33 -21.75 -32.52
C PHE A 1038 34.04 -21.42 -33.84
N LEU A 1039 33.84 -20.21 -34.37
CA LEU A 1039 34.47 -19.76 -35.61
C LEU A 1039 35.97 -19.49 -35.43
N PHE A 1040 36.36 -18.86 -34.33
CA PHE A 1040 37.75 -18.51 -34.02
C PHE A 1040 38.61 -19.77 -33.86
N GLU A 1041 38.22 -20.70 -32.99
CA GLU A 1041 38.97 -21.95 -32.78
C GLU A 1041 38.99 -22.87 -34.00
N ARG A 1042 38.04 -22.71 -34.93
CA ARG A 1042 38.05 -23.41 -36.21
C ARG A 1042 39.03 -22.77 -37.20
N GLN A 1043 39.16 -21.44 -37.18
CA GLN A 1043 40.02 -20.71 -38.10
C GLN A 1043 41.49 -20.68 -37.62
N TRP A 1044 41.73 -20.74 -36.32
CA TRP A 1044 43.07 -20.81 -35.72
C TRP A 1044 43.14 -21.96 -34.68
N PRO A 1045 43.19 -23.25 -35.11
CA PRO A 1045 43.09 -24.42 -34.22
C PRO A 1045 44.14 -24.50 -33.11
N SER A 1046 45.29 -23.85 -33.30
CA SER A 1046 46.37 -23.77 -32.31
C SER A 1046 46.05 -22.89 -31.11
N PHE A 1047 45.00 -22.07 -31.17
CA PHE A 1047 44.56 -21.20 -30.09
C PHE A 1047 43.23 -21.69 -29.54
N LYS A 1048 43.18 -21.94 -28.22
CA LYS A 1048 41.97 -22.28 -27.48
C LYS A 1048 41.57 -21.11 -26.60
N LEU A 1049 40.36 -20.61 -26.78
CA LEU A 1049 39.89 -19.44 -26.04
C LEU A 1049 39.57 -19.86 -24.61
N GLN A 1050 40.10 -19.10 -23.65
CA GLN A 1050 39.89 -19.33 -22.22
C GLN A 1050 39.18 -18.12 -21.60
N SER A 1051 38.30 -18.38 -20.66
CA SER A 1051 37.68 -17.32 -19.84
C SER A 1051 38.68 -16.72 -18.85
N PHE A 1052 38.40 -15.52 -18.36
CA PHE A 1052 39.14 -14.93 -17.25
C PHE A 1052 38.64 -15.51 -15.91
N ASN A 1053 39.48 -16.30 -15.23
CA ASN A 1053 39.13 -16.97 -13.98
C ASN A 1053 39.17 -16.07 -12.73
N GLU A 1054 39.81 -14.90 -12.83
CA GLU A 1054 39.95 -13.95 -11.73
C GLU A 1054 38.76 -12.98 -11.72
N LEU A 1055 38.08 -12.89 -10.57
CA LEU A 1055 36.90 -12.04 -10.38
C LEU A 1055 37.15 -10.60 -10.83
N ALA A 1056 38.31 -10.02 -10.51
CA ALA A 1056 38.69 -8.65 -10.88
C ALA A 1056 38.69 -8.38 -12.42
N ASN A 1057 38.78 -9.45 -13.22
CA ASN A 1057 38.86 -9.43 -14.69
C ASN A 1057 37.57 -9.88 -15.38
N HIS A 1058 36.54 -10.34 -14.64
CA HIS A 1058 35.26 -10.74 -15.21
C HIS A 1058 34.62 -9.62 -16.05
N GLU A 1059 34.09 -9.98 -17.22
CA GLU A 1059 33.34 -9.07 -18.12
C GLU A 1059 34.14 -7.83 -18.59
N LEU A 1060 35.48 -7.84 -18.43
CA LEU A 1060 36.35 -6.88 -19.11
C LEU A 1060 36.43 -7.22 -20.61
N PHE A 1061 36.68 -8.48 -20.95
CA PHE A 1061 36.63 -9.02 -22.30
C PHE A 1061 36.14 -10.48 -22.23
N ASP A 1062 35.56 -10.98 -23.31
CA ASP A 1062 34.91 -12.28 -23.37
C ASP A 1062 35.89 -13.44 -23.11
N PHE A 1063 37.07 -13.39 -23.74
CA PHE A 1063 38.08 -14.46 -23.67
C PHE A 1063 39.52 -13.91 -23.72
N LYS A 1064 40.49 -14.75 -23.34
CA LYS A 1064 41.90 -14.64 -23.74
C LYS A 1064 42.26 -15.75 -24.73
N ALA A 1065 43.08 -15.41 -25.72
CA ALA A 1065 43.62 -16.36 -26.71
C ALA A 1065 45.02 -16.87 -26.32
N THR A 1066 45.81 -16.00 -25.71
CA THR A 1066 47.10 -16.27 -25.05
C THR A 1066 47.24 -15.32 -23.87
N ASP A 1067 48.26 -15.52 -23.04
CA ASP A 1067 48.67 -14.46 -22.11
C ASP A 1067 49.13 -13.24 -22.92
N GLY A 1068 48.53 -12.07 -22.66
CA GLY A 1068 48.76 -10.83 -23.38
C GLY A 1068 47.86 -10.56 -24.61
N VAL A 1069 46.95 -11.47 -24.99
CA VAL A 1069 45.95 -11.20 -26.05
C VAL A 1069 44.52 -11.55 -25.62
N ALA A 1070 43.68 -10.52 -25.48
CA ALA A 1070 42.24 -10.61 -25.21
C ALA A 1070 41.42 -10.64 -26.51
N VAL A 1071 40.20 -11.17 -26.43
CA VAL A 1071 39.22 -11.26 -27.53
C VAL A 1071 37.86 -10.80 -27.02
N ASP A 1072 37.20 -9.94 -27.79
CA ASP A 1072 35.92 -9.29 -27.47
C ASP A 1072 35.03 -9.38 -28.71
N PHE A 1073 34.00 -10.23 -28.67
CA PHE A 1073 33.10 -10.50 -29.78
C PHE A 1073 31.95 -9.48 -29.83
N LYS A 1074 31.45 -9.23 -31.05
CA LYS A 1074 30.35 -8.28 -31.30
C LYS A 1074 29.35 -8.85 -32.29
N MET A 1075 28.09 -8.45 -32.13
CA MET A 1075 26.94 -8.79 -32.98
C MET A 1075 26.28 -7.51 -33.48
N TRP A 1076 27.04 -6.67 -34.18
CA TRP A 1076 26.59 -5.34 -34.62
C TRP A 1076 25.49 -5.43 -35.70
N ARG A 1077 24.63 -4.40 -35.75
CA ARG A 1077 23.46 -4.32 -36.65
C ARG A 1077 23.56 -3.13 -37.60
N GLY A 1078 24.33 -3.29 -38.67
CA GLY A 1078 24.49 -2.26 -39.72
C GLY A 1078 25.65 -1.29 -39.43
N ILE A 1079 25.58 -0.09 -40.02
CA ILE A 1079 26.62 0.96 -39.86
C ILE A 1079 26.75 1.30 -38.36
N ARG A 1080 27.98 1.51 -37.87
CA ARG A 1080 28.21 1.84 -36.46
C ARG A 1080 27.56 3.19 -36.12
N ASP A 1081 26.55 3.16 -35.26
CA ASP A 1081 25.88 4.34 -34.72
C ASP A 1081 26.68 5.05 -33.59
N VAL A 1082 27.86 4.54 -33.25
CA VAL A 1082 28.76 5.11 -32.23
C VAL A 1082 30.01 5.60 -32.94
N GLU A 1083 30.48 6.81 -32.60
CA GLU A 1083 31.78 7.28 -33.10
C GLU A 1083 32.89 6.28 -32.71
N PRO A 1084 33.69 5.78 -33.67
CA PRO A 1084 34.73 4.79 -33.38
C PRO A 1084 35.73 5.22 -32.30
N ALA A 1085 35.92 6.52 -32.08
CA ALA A 1085 36.77 7.06 -31.02
C ALA A 1085 36.24 6.74 -29.60
N ALA A 1086 34.92 6.84 -29.37
CA ALA A 1086 34.34 6.61 -28.04
C ALA A 1086 34.38 5.13 -27.62
N GLU A 1087 34.13 4.23 -28.58
CA GLU A 1087 34.25 2.77 -28.38
C GLU A 1087 35.71 2.37 -28.08
N ARG A 1088 36.68 2.88 -28.87
CA ARG A 1088 38.11 2.68 -28.60
C ARG A 1088 38.52 3.18 -27.22
N GLN A 1089 38.07 4.37 -26.81
CA GLN A 1089 38.36 4.91 -25.48
C GLN A 1089 37.76 4.05 -24.35
N GLN A 1090 36.65 3.35 -24.58
CA GLN A 1090 36.11 2.38 -23.61
C GLN A 1090 36.96 1.09 -23.57
N VAL A 1091 37.39 0.58 -24.72
CA VAL A 1091 38.26 -0.59 -24.83
C VAL A 1091 39.63 -0.33 -24.20
N GLU A 1092 40.25 0.82 -24.46
CA GLU A 1092 41.50 1.23 -23.80
C GLU A 1092 41.37 1.29 -22.27
N ARG A 1093 40.22 1.74 -21.74
CA ARG A 1093 39.96 1.75 -20.29
C ARG A 1093 39.85 0.33 -19.71
N LYS A 1094 39.13 -0.58 -20.40
CA LYS A 1094 39.08 -2.00 -20.05
C LYS A 1094 40.48 -2.63 -20.05
N LEU A 1095 41.26 -2.33 -21.10
CA LEU A 1095 42.59 -2.89 -21.30
C LEU A 1095 43.59 -2.39 -20.25
N LYS A 1096 43.65 -1.08 -19.97
CA LYS A 1096 44.43 -0.52 -18.85
C LYS A 1096 44.08 -1.13 -17.50
N ARG A 1097 42.81 -1.46 -17.26
CA ARG A 1097 42.36 -2.14 -16.04
C ARG A 1097 42.84 -3.59 -15.97
N LEU A 1098 42.76 -4.33 -17.09
CA LEU A 1098 43.31 -5.69 -17.18
C LEU A 1098 44.83 -5.71 -16.95
N GLU A 1099 45.57 -4.77 -17.55
CA GLU A 1099 47.01 -4.60 -17.33
C GLU A 1099 47.36 -4.28 -15.87
N HIS A 1100 46.59 -3.38 -15.24
CA HIS A 1100 46.76 -3.07 -13.82
C HIS A 1100 46.52 -4.28 -12.92
N ASN A 1101 45.49 -5.08 -13.23
CA ASN A 1101 45.15 -6.28 -12.46
C ASN A 1101 46.18 -7.42 -12.65
N THR A 1102 46.78 -7.55 -13.83
CA THR A 1102 47.66 -8.68 -14.20
C THR A 1102 49.16 -8.38 -14.16
N GLY A 1103 49.55 -7.09 -14.16
CA GLY A 1103 50.94 -6.64 -14.04
C GLY A 1103 51.77 -6.63 -15.32
N TYR A 1104 51.18 -6.92 -16.50
CA TYR A 1104 51.89 -6.96 -17.78
C TYR A 1104 51.02 -6.44 -18.94
N PRO A 1105 51.60 -6.04 -20.10
CA PRO A 1105 50.84 -5.41 -21.17
C PRO A 1105 49.95 -6.39 -21.95
N TRP A 1106 48.80 -5.89 -22.39
CA TRP A 1106 47.80 -6.62 -23.17
C TRP A 1106 47.52 -5.93 -24.51
N ARG A 1107 46.99 -6.73 -25.45
CA ARG A 1107 46.41 -6.30 -26.72
C ARG A 1107 45.06 -6.99 -26.90
N VAL A 1108 44.17 -6.43 -27.73
CA VAL A 1108 42.79 -6.95 -27.88
C VAL A 1108 42.33 -7.03 -29.33
N LEU A 1109 41.67 -8.13 -29.65
CA LEU A 1109 40.92 -8.35 -30.89
C LEU A 1109 39.45 -8.01 -30.64
N ILE A 1110 38.92 -7.00 -31.34
CA ILE A 1110 37.48 -6.71 -31.36
C ILE A 1110 36.90 -7.35 -32.62
N ILE A 1111 36.11 -8.41 -32.47
CA ILE A 1111 35.69 -9.26 -33.59
C ILE A 1111 34.17 -9.22 -33.74
N ASN A 1112 33.69 -8.55 -34.78
CA ASN A 1112 32.30 -8.68 -35.18
C ASN A 1112 32.08 -10.05 -35.85
N VAL A 1113 31.13 -10.84 -35.36
CA VAL A 1113 30.94 -12.23 -35.82
C VAL A 1113 30.37 -12.26 -37.24
N VAL A 1114 29.27 -11.54 -37.48
CA VAL A 1114 28.60 -11.44 -38.78
C VAL A 1114 28.91 -10.07 -39.40
N GLY A 1115 29.72 -10.07 -40.45
CA GLY A 1115 30.24 -8.87 -41.09
C GLY A 1115 29.19 -8.05 -41.84
N ILE A 1116 29.41 -6.74 -41.82
CA ILE A 1116 28.55 -5.75 -42.49
C ILE A 1116 29.12 -5.40 -43.88
N ASN A 1117 30.44 -5.38 -44.05
CA ASN A 1117 31.15 -5.07 -45.30
C ASN A 1117 32.47 -5.86 -45.42
N HIS A 1118 33.00 -6.06 -46.63
CA HIS A 1118 34.31 -6.69 -46.89
C HIS A 1118 35.52 -5.77 -46.61
N HIS A 1119 35.60 -5.17 -45.42
CA HIS A 1119 36.77 -4.39 -45.03
C HIS A 1119 37.91 -5.31 -44.54
N GLN A 1120 39.15 -4.85 -44.65
CA GLN A 1120 40.31 -5.52 -44.02
C GLN A 1120 40.31 -5.24 -42.50
N PRO A 1121 40.97 -6.08 -41.68
CA PRO A 1121 41.17 -5.79 -40.26
C PRO A 1121 41.96 -4.48 -40.05
N VAL A 1122 41.48 -3.63 -39.14
CA VAL A 1122 42.05 -2.29 -38.91
C VAL A 1122 42.74 -2.23 -37.54
N PRO A 1123 44.07 -2.10 -37.48
CA PRO A 1123 44.78 -1.89 -36.23
C PRO A 1123 44.73 -0.41 -35.80
N THR A 1124 44.88 -0.16 -34.50
CA THR A 1124 45.30 1.15 -33.99
C THR A 1124 46.79 1.41 -34.29
N VAL A 1125 47.19 2.68 -34.26
CA VAL A 1125 48.58 3.10 -34.57
C VAL A 1125 49.60 2.45 -33.63
N ASP A 1126 49.22 2.23 -32.38
CA ASP A 1126 50.04 1.53 -31.36
C ASP A 1126 49.98 0.00 -31.45
N GLN A 1127 49.22 -0.57 -32.40
CA GLN A 1127 49.00 -2.01 -32.58
C GLN A 1127 48.42 -2.73 -31.34
N ARG A 1128 47.70 -2.01 -30.46
CA ARG A 1128 47.10 -2.59 -29.24
C ARG A 1128 45.66 -3.04 -29.41
N ILE A 1129 44.92 -2.48 -30.36
CA ILE A 1129 43.56 -2.88 -30.71
C ILE A 1129 43.55 -3.27 -32.19
N LEU A 1130 43.04 -4.45 -32.53
CA LEU A 1130 42.77 -4.87 -33.90
C LEU A 1130 41.27 -5.14 -34.08
N GLU A 1131 40.63 -4.31 -34.90
CA GLU A 1131 39.22 -4.44 -35.23
C GLU A 1131 39.01 -5.34 -36.46
N VAL A 1132 38.28 -6.43 -36.28
CA VAL A 1132 37.91 -7.38 -37.34
C VAL A 1132 36.45 -7.15 -37.73
N PRO A 1133 36.15 -6.71 -38.96
CA PRO A 1133 34.82 -6.24 -39.36
C PRO A 1133 33.77 -7.36 -39.54
N GLY A 1134 34.22 -8.62 -39.66
CA GLY A 1134 33.36 -9.79 -39.85
C GLY A 1134 34.17 -11.09 -39.92
N LEU A 1135 33.71 -12.16 -39.26
CA LEU A 1135 34.20 -13.52 -39.53
C LEU A 1135 33.46 -14.16 -40.71
N ILE A 1136 32.14 -14.01 -40.75
CA ILE A 1136 31.25 -14.55 -41.79
C ILE A 1136 30.32 -13.49 -42.39
N ASP A 1137 29.81 -13.73 -43.59
CA ASP A 1137 28.81 -12.87 -44.25
C ASP A 1137 27.37 -13.17 -43.79
N ASN A 1138 26.39 -12.45 -44.34
CA ASN A 1138 24.97 -12.67 -44.02
C ASN A 1138 24.42 -14.02 -44.55
N GLN A 1139 25.17 -14.68 -45.45
CA GLN A 1139 24.87 -15.95 -46.08
C GLN A 1139 25.46 -17.13 -45.28
N GLY A 1140 26.45 -16.89 -44.41
CA GLY A 1140 27.13 -17.87 -43.57
C GLY A 1140 28.53 -18.28 -44.06
N ASN A 1141 29.07 -17.63 -45.09
CA ASN A 1141 30.39 -17.93 -45.65
C ASN A 1141 31.49 -17.12 -44.94
N MET A 1142 32.72 -17.65 -44.89
CA MET A 1142 33.87 -16.93 -44.30
C MET A 1142 34.22 -15.69 -45.12
N MET A 1143 34.32 -14.51 -44.47
CA MET A 1143 34.67 -13.24 -45.12
C MET A 1143 36.17 -12.95 -45.18
N LEU A 1144 36.96 -13.54 -44.28
CA LEU A 1144 38.37 -13.20 -44.14
C LEU A 1144 39.19 -13.68 -45.34
N THR A 1145 39.85 -12.74 -46.03
CA THR A 1145 40.86 -13.04 -47.06
C THR A 1145 42.07 -13.76 -46.45
N PRO A 1146 42.89 -14.48 -47.25
CA PRO A 1146 44.14 -15.08 -46.74
C PRO A 1146 45.06 -14.05 -46.06
N ALA A 1147 45.16 -12.83 -46.60
CA ALA A 1147 45.92 -11.73 -46.01
C ALA A 1147 45.36 -11.30 -44.63
N ALA A 1148 44.04 -11.14 -44.50
CA ALA A 1148 43.39 -10.82 -43.22
C ALA A 1148 43.64 -11.91 -42.16
N LYS A 1149 43.62 -13.19 -42.56
CA LYS A 1149 43.91 -14.32 -41.65
C LYS A 1149 45.36 -14.32 -41.16
N LEU A 1150 46.31 -13.96 -42.04
CA LEU A 1150 47.72 -13.80 -41.68
C LEU A 1150 47.92 -12.60 -40.74
N GLN A 1151 47.29 -11.46 -41.00
CA GLN A 1151 47.35 -10.27 -40.14
C GLN A 1151 46.85 -10.55 -38.72
N ILE A 1152 45.68 -11.20 -38.59
CA ILE A 1152 45.14 -11.61 -37.27
C ILE A 1152 46.06 -12.66 -36.60
N GLY A 1153 46.63 -13.59 -37.39
CA GLY A 1153 47.61 -14.56 -36.90
C GLY A 1153 48.89 -13.91 -36.35
N GLY A 1154 49.44 -12.91 -37.06
CA GLY A 1154 50.58 -12.10 -36.62
C GLY A 1154 50.30 -11.36 -35.31
N PHE A 1155 49.13 -10.71 -35.23
CA PHE A 1155 48.66 -10.04 -34.02
C PHE A 1155 48.62 -11.00 -32.82
N LEU A 1156 48.05 -12.20 -32.98
CA LEU A 1156 47.99 -13.24 -31.95
C LEU A 1156 49.38 -13.66 -31.44
N VAL A 1157 50.37 -13.83 -32.31
CA VAL A 1157 51.74 -14.23 -31.92
C VAL A 1157 52.67 -13.07 -31.57
N GLY A 1158 52.19 -11.83 -31.60
CA GLY A 1158 53.00 -10.64 -31.29
C GLY A 1158 54.07 -10.30 -32.34
N ARG A 1159 53.84 -10.68 -33.61
CA ARG A 1159 54.69 -10.31 -34.74
C ARG A 1159 53.92 -9.31 -35.61
N SER A 1160 54.50 -8.12 -35.76
CA SER A 1160 54.06 -7.05 -36.68
C SER A 1160 54.28 -7.46 -38.13
#